data_AF-A0A3D5K7E6-F1
#
_entry.id   AF-A0A3D5K7E6-F1
#
_cell.length_a   1.000
_cell.length_b   1.000
_cell.length_c   1.000
_cell.angle_alpha   90.00
_cell.angle_beta   90.00
_cell.angle_gamma   90.00
#
_symmetry.space_group_name_H-M   'P 1'
#
loop_
_entity.id
_entity.type
_entity.pdbx_description
1 polymer ?
#
loop_
_entity_poly.entity_id
_entity_poly.type
_entity_poly.pdbx_seq_one_letter_code
_entity_poly.pdbx_strand_id
1 'polypeptide(L)'
;MTAASGSDPDGYVLEEDELPAVGQGWGANRVSGREFMFEKSGGIMKRNKVSKLQMKRLAAGVTIALLAGTCQVMADQSTNPISESEVFTTDRLAQVVNKNNMPKERFKSVAAGILGYTHDKASIKTINIDMAGHDLTLDLTKVADLGADYSAYGIKANNKTTIVVDSNKTNPGKNGTITIKAKTLWSPSGDSGSKYTAAHGIAVGNFSQRFNKKVSEDLVKTTINADVVIEELRGGSIKTTGISSMDCSDLAINGRFTIKPGAISLMQWNRGDQSKTYGIYMIGSNNTISITSADIDDSKNGSLSDLIKTDESLWGGKTEKNVLRIGGGTLKVKENQKERYLISAAKGFRTFINVNQDGSAIGTSKADLQGTIRMDAGSEAYVGLTAGSKWVGGTQADTKGKLNLFLSEGGEWNTLNAGQGSRVTRFAGDAKGGAIYQKDAGQLVIENYSGAGKIYYAHENAGMAAEDYKAGDTHIGSAAEGSRITVVTDNKGIVDTDKDQVYKALNALAGKLYYDAYKNGEKKLAGQAEIAEGLTASSKTLQMRDLLFKKENGQGYVEDKPVPPANLDISEQIVEDGLGSGNMYWMNNGYKDGEDDDHRYVLKSDTTIKVDLSNPKTLTYGGNQGANVANIIWGDPDYTADGFIDMNGHKLTLISEANHLRHYASGILSHGGDLEIKNAAGIDIDIHGDKNAKSGIYVWGQGRNGASLTISNDNQAEHAVKIRNTAAEKDAAILVDGRNVKDGGSAKLVIKGLVDVENDDVSVIQANKGDVSIGGGKIIAKGDKASSLKINNDGKIQINGNLSDRNVLTAGAVKHDVQIEGNVLAQKGRLGLVLNTDGSYIKGLIGTDVGTAGQTYMMLSDGASWYHEGKGARTDSIKESKIKNLEADGGNIYQKNEKPITIENYKGNMKLFYKHENAGTRAEDYKSGDVHIGSAAEGSRITVITDNSGITMTDEAQVYEVLNALAGKLYYDAYKTGEEKLSGQATIAEGLTSSSKTLEMKDMLFKKENGQGYVEGKPTPPPLVNPVRHQIVEANYFAEEARDFWSKAGVYDGKGHYKFDHDLSLVTHAEDDPVTTVNDNKFGNIYWNGDVVGDIDMTGHRLELKSITERLPKKNPNAITVYSGTLTIKNVNGMYIESDP
;
A
#
# COMPACT_ATOMS: atom_id res chain seq x y z
N MET A 1 9.59 -37.78 53.56
CA MET A 1 9.21 -37.00 54.76
C MET A 1 8.79 -35.63 54.24
N THR A 2 7.50 -35.40 54.00
CA THR A 2 6.44 -34.95 54.94
C THR A 2 6.53 -33.45 55.28
N ALA A 3 5.46 -32.64 55.23
CA ALA A 3 4.10 -32.83 54.68
C ALA A 3 3.30 -31.49 54.68
N ALA A 4 2.29 -31.39 53.79
CA ALA A 4 1.06 -30.56 53.91
C ALA A 4 1.20 -28.99 53.94
N SER A 5 0.20 -28.18 53.52
CA SER A 5 -1.21 -28.43 53.16
C SER A 5 -1.83 -27.39 52.20
N GLY A 6 -2.70 -27.85 51.28
CA GLY A 6 -4.03 -27.30 50.88
C GLY A 6 -4.11 -25.97 50.08
N SER A 7 -5.11 -25.73 49.23
CA SER A 7 -6.31 -26.53 48.84
C SER A 7 -6.98 -25.97 47.56
N ASP A 8 -7.49 -26.83 46.67
CA ASP A 8 -8.35 -26.49 45.49
C ASP A 8 -9.81 -26.96 45.68
N PRO A 9 -10.78 -26.37 44.96
CA PRO A 9 -11.45 -27.02 43.81
C PRO A 9 -11.81 -26.03 42.66
N ASP A 10 -12.22 -26.37 41.42
CA ASP A 10 -12.39 -27.61 40.63
C ASP A 10 -12.43 -27.21 39.12
N GLY A 11 -12.36 -28.07 38.09
CA GLY A 11 -12.21 -29.53 38.08
C GLY A 11 -12.05 -30.14 36.66
N TYR A 12 -11.62 -31.41 36.62
CA TYR A 12 -11.81 -32.45 35.57
C TYR A 12 -11.31 -32.27 34.11
N VAL A 13 -9.99 -32.45 33.94
CA VAL A 13 -9.24 -33.58 33.30
C VAL A 13 -9.77 -34.31 32.02
N LEU A 14 -8.76 -34.74 31.23
CA LEU A 14 -8.70 -35.36 29.90
C LEU A 14 -8.97 -36.89 29.81
N GLU A 15 -8.89 -37.38 28.56
CA GLU A 15 -8.12 -38.56 28.08
C GLU A 15 -8.81 -39.93 27.76
N GLU A 16 -8.57 -40.33 26.50
CA GLU A 16 -8.12 -41.63 25.93
C GLU A 16 -8.79 -43.01 26.17
N ASP A 17 -8.82 -43.73 25.04
CA ASP A 17 -8.42 -45.15 24.82
C ASP A 17 -9.35 -46.38 24.73
N GLU A 18 -9.12 -47.06 23.60
CA GLU A 18 -8.99 -48.50 23.27
C GLU A 18 -10.04 -49.60 23.60
N LEU A 19 -10.38 -50.29 22.48
CA LEU A 19 -10.53 -51.75 22.28
C LEU A 19 -11.70 -52.56 22.93
N PRO A 20 -12.42 -53.41 22.14
CA PRO A 20 -13.54 -54.22 22.62
C PRO A 20 -13.24 -55.72 22.78
N ALA A 21 -13.90 -56.38 23.75
CA ALA A 21 -13.97 -57.85 23.81
C ALA A 21 -15.31 -58.39 24.40
N VAL A 22 -16.10 -59.01 23.52
CA VAL A 22 -16.91 -60.26 23.68
C VAL A 22 -17.48 -60.64 25.06
N GLY A 23 -18.82 -60.84 25.14
CA GLY A 23 -19.42 -61.67 26.22
C GLY A 23 -20.95 -61.77 26.26
N GLN A 24 -21.47 -63.00 26.16
CA GLN A 24 -22.87 -63.47 26.27
C GLN A 24 -23.61 -63.01 27.56
N GLY A 25 -24.96 -63.02 27.69
CA GLY A 25 -26.06 -63.39 26.78
C GLY A 25 -27.34 -63.84 27.52
N TRP A 26 -28.51 -63.74 26.87
CA TRP A 26 -29.86 -64.27 27.24
C TRP A 26 -30.54 -63.65 28.50
N GLY A 27 -31.87 -63.47 28.60
CA GLY A 27 -33.05 -63.70 27.73
C GLY A 27 -34.32 -63.20 28.49
N ALA A 28 -35.58 -63.35 28.08
CA ALA A 28 -36.22 -63.83 26.85
C ALA A 28 -37.74 -63.49 26.87
N ASN A 29 -38.37 -63.40 25.69
CA ASN A 29 -39.79 -63.65 25.31
C ASN A 29 -40.27 -62.60 24.28
N ARG A 30 -40.90 -62.86 23.12
CA ARG A 30 -41.62 -64.00 22.44
C ARG A 30 -42.91 -63.36 21.88
N VAL A 31 -43.53 -63.66 20.73
CA VAL A 31 -43.30 -64.48 19.50
C VAL A 31 -43.99 -63.69 18.34
N SER A 32 -43.97 -63.99 17.03
CA SER A 32 -43.46 -65.06 16.13
C SER A 32 -43.22 -64.43 14.74
N GLY A 33 -42.41 -64.96 13.81
CA GLY A 33 -42.62 -66.16 12.98
C GLY A 33 -43.12 -65.74 11.57
N ARG A 34 -42.71 -66.31 10.42
CA ARG A 34 -41.84 -67.45 10.02
C ARG A 34 -41.19 -67.06 8.64
N GLU A 35 -39.95 -67.44 8.29
CA GLU A 35 -39.53 -68.73 7.67
C GLU A 35 -40.26 -69.03 6.31
N PHE A 36 -39.65 -69.45 5.19
CA PHE A 36 -38.48 -70.33 4.97
C PHE A 36 -37.76 -70.12 3.61
N MET A 37 -36.62 -70.81 3.42
CA MET A 37 -35.74 -70.91 2.23
C MET A 37 -36.32 -71.71 1.03
N PHE A 38 -35.74 -71.60 -0.19
CA PHE A 38 -34.91 -72.66 -0.85
C PHE A 38 -34.44 -72.35 -2.30
N GLU A 39 -33.67 -73.29 -2.88
CA GLU A 39 -32.81 -73.27 -4.08
C GLU A 39 -33.46 -73.27 -5.51
N LYS A 40 -32.58 -72.97 -6.50
CA LYS A 40 -32.36 -73.65 -7.82
C LYS A 40 -33.24 -73.37 -9.06
N SER A 41 -32.53 -73.40 -10.21
CA SER A 41 -32.99 -73.49 -11.61
C SER A 41 -33.78 -72.29 -12.16
N GLY A 42 -33.81 -71.94 -13.45
CA GLY A 42 -33.15 -72.50 -14.64
C GLY A 42 -34.11 -72.53 -15.84
N GLY A 43 -33.88 -71.72 -16.91
CA GLY A 43 -34.65 -71.84 -18.16
C GLY A 43 -34.90 -70.55 -18.99
N ILE A 44 -34.17 -70.40 -20.10
CA ILE A 44 -34.69 -70.29 -21.50
C ILE A 44 -36.11 -69.68 -21.65
N MET A 45 -36.38 -68.56 -22.36
CA MET A 45 -36.36 -68.44 -23.84
C MET A 45 -36.57 -66.99 -24.37
N LYS A 46 -36.53 -66.81 -25.69
CA LYS A 46 -36.61 -65.54 -26.45
C LYS A 46 -38.02 -65.10 -26.86
N ARG A 47 -38.19 -63.77 -26.97
CA ARG A 47 -38.98 -63.00 -27.97
C ARG A 47 -40.46 -63.35 -28.25
N ASN A 48 -41.31 -62.32 -28.21
CA ASN A 48 -42.11 -61.99 -29.39
C ASN A 48 -42.50 -60.49 -29.50
N LYS A 49 -42.83 -60.05 -30.73
CA LYS A 49 -43.17 -58.66 -31.11
C LYS A 49 -44.67 -58.38 -31.03
N VAL A 50 -45.09 -57.20 -30.54
CA VAL A 50 -46.32 -56.41 -30.89
C VAL A 50 -46.10 -54.98 -30.35
N SER A 51 -46.57 -53.84 -30.88
CA SER A 51 -46.74 -53.34 -32.26
C SER A 51 -46.66 -51.78 -32.25
N LYS A 52 -46.61 -51.12 -33.41
CA LYS A 52 -46.36 -49.66 -33.55
C LYS A 52 -47.43 -48.72 -32.95
N LEU A 53 -48.52 -49.22 -32.36
CA LEU A 53 -49.62 -48.37 -31.87
C LEU A 53 -49.48 -47.92 -30.40
N GLN A 54 -48.79 -48.69 -29.54
CA GLN A 54 -48.55 -48.28 -28.14
C GLN A 54 -47.47 -47.19 -28.03
N MET A 55 -46.47 -47.18 -28.92
CA MET A 55 -45.42 -46.14 -28.93
C MET A 55 -45.97 -44.71 -29.18
N LYS A 56 -47.08 -44.55 -29.92
CA LYS A 56 -47.69 -43.22 -30.15
C LYS A 56 -48.49 -42.67 -28.96
N ARG A 57 -48.89 -43.49 -27.98
CA ARG A 57 -49.44 -43.00 -26.70
C ARG A 57 -48.35 -42.71 -25.66
N LEU A 58 -47.24 -43.44 -25.67
CA LEU A 58 -46.07 -43.09 -24.85
C LEU A 58 -45.42 -41.77 -25.30
N ALA A 59 -45.27 -41.55 -26.61
CA ALA A 59 -44.65 -40.35 -27.16
C ALA A 59 -45.41 -39.03 -26.88
N ALA A 60 -46.67 -39.09 -26.47
CA ALA A 60 -47.44 -37.91 -26.05
C ALA A 60 -47.30 -37.62 -24.54
N GLY A 61 -47.11 -38.65 -23.70
CA GLY A 61 -46.91 -38.49 -22.26
C GLY A 61 -45.48 -38.06 -21.88
N VAL A 62 -44.47 -38.52 -22.62
CA VAL A 62 -43.05 -38.21 -22.34
C VAL A 62 -42.72 -36.73 -22.59
N THR A 63 -43.40 -36.06 -23.53
CA THR A 63 -43.17 -34.63 -23.82
C THR A 63 -43.63 -33.70 -22.68
N ILE A 64 -44.57 -34.14 -21.85
CA ILE A 64 -45.03 -33.38 -20.67
C ILE A 64 -44.13 -33.67 -19.46
N ALA A 65 -43.60 -34.90 -19.33
CA ALA A 65 -42.67 -35.27 -18.26
C ALA A 65 -41.24 -34.71 -18.44
N LEU A 66 -40.85 -34.28 -19.64
CA LEU A 66 -39.55 -33.63 -19.91
C LEU A 66 -39.52 -32.12 -19.62
N LEU A 67 -40.66 -31.49 -19.31
CA LEU A 67 -40.77 -30.07 -18.99
C LEU A 67 -40.87 -29.75 -17.49
N ALA A 68 -40.98 -30.77 -16.64
CA ALA A 68 -40.91 -30.66 -15.19
C ALA A 68 -39.89 -31.68 -14.66
N GLY A 69 -38.64 -31.26 -14.48
CA GLY A 69 -37.56 -32.16 -14.09
C GLY A 69 -37.74 -32.70 -12.67
N THR A 70 -37.83 -34.03 -12.53
CA THR A 70 -37.45 -34.82 -11.33
C THR A 70 -37.69 -36.32 -11.58
N CYS A 71 -36.69 -37.01 -12.15
CA CYS A 71 -36.43 -38.46 -11.98
C CYS A 71 -35.13 -38.86 -12.70
N GLN A 72 -34.00 -38.83 -11.98
CA GLN A 72 -32.78 -39.52 -12.42
C GLN A 72 -32.88 -40.99 -12.00
N VAL A 73 -32.83 -41.88 -12.99
CA VAL A 73 -32.51 -43.29 -12.73
C VAL A 73 -31.00 -43.35 -12.51
N MET A 74 -30.54 -43.79 -11.33
CA MET A 74 -29.11 -43.99 -11.08
C MET A 74 -28.59 -45.13 -11.94
N ALA A 75 -27.83 -44.80 -12.98
CA ALA A 75 -27.02 -45.76 -13.72
C ALA A 75 -25.68 -45.92 -13.00
N ASP A 76 -25.23 -47.16 -12.85
CA ASP A 76 -23.88 -47.47 -12.36
C ASP A 76 -22.85 -46.71 -13.21
N GLN A 77 -21.97 -45.93 -12.57
CA GLN A 77 -20.90 -45.25 -13.29
C GLN A 77 -19.94 -46.28 -13.90
N SER A 78 -19.65 -46.13 -15.18
CA SER A 78 -18.74 -47.00 -15.92
C SER A 78 -17.37 -47.07 -15.25
N THR A 79 -16.81 -48.27 -15.06
CA THR A 79 -15.42 -48.42 -14.56
C THR A 79 -14.35 -48.32 -15.66
N ASN A 80 -14.75 -48.10 -16.91
CA ASN A 80 -13.82 -47.97 -18.03
C ASN A 80 -12.96 -46.68 -17.94
N PRO A 81 -11.79 -46.68 -18.59
CA PRO A 81 -10.99 -45.48 -18.82
C PRO A 81 -11.77 -44.33 -19.48
N ILE A 82 -11.39 -43.11 -19.14
CA ILE A 82 -12.03 -41.89 -19.65
C ILE A 82 -11.30 -41.44 -20.93
N SER A 83 -12.05 -41.29 -22.02
CA SER A 83 -11.51 -40.72 -23.27
C SER A 83 -12.40 -39.64 -23.88
N GLU A 84 -13.52 -39.30 -23.26
CA GLU A 84 -14.46 -38.25 -23.65
C GLU A 84 -14.85 -37.44 -22.39
N SER A 85 -15.57 -36.34 -22.58
CA SER A 85 -16.00 -35.48 -21.44
C SER A 85 -17.03 -36.19 -20.54
N GLU A 86 -16.90 -36.04 -19.22
CA GLU A 86 -17.72 -36.72 -18.21
C GLU A 86 -18.03 -35.77 -17.03
N VAL A 87 -19.19 -35.93 -16.39
CA VAL A 87 -19.57 -35.20 -15.16
C VAL A 87 -19.94 -36.23 -14.11
N PHE A 88 -19.38 -36.12 -12.91
CA PHE A 88 -19.57 -37.14 -11.87
C PHE A 88 -20.78 -36.88 -10.99
N THR A 89 -21.34 -37.97 -10.45
CA THR A 89 -22.46 -37.97 -9.49
C THR A 89 -22.15 -38.82 -8.23
N THR A 90 -20.96 -39.42 -8.21
CA THR A 90 -20.38 -40.27 -7.15
C THR A 90 -18.87 -40.36 -7.43
N ASP A 91 -18.11 -40.93 -6.49
CA ASP A 91 -16.68 -41.17 -6.67
C ASP A 91 -16.43 -42.13 -7.85
N ARG A 92 -15.49 -41.75 -8.72
CA ARG A 92 -15.26 -42.41 -10.01
C ARG A 92 -14.01 -43.27 -9.96
N LEU A 93 -14.17 -44.54 -10.30
CA LEU A 93 -13.07 -45.48 -10.48
C LEU A 93 -12.87 -45.78 -11.98
N ALA A 94 -11.69 -45.52 -12.52
CA ALA A 94 -11.31 -45.83 -13.90
C ALA A 94 -10.18 -46.86 -13.92
N GLN A 95 -10.44 -48.05 -14.47
CA GLN A 95 -9.49 -49.17 -14.43
C GLN A 95 -9.13 -49.73 -15.81
N VAL A 96 -7.88 -50.17 -15.98
CA VAL A 96 -7.46 -51.00 -17.12
C VAL A 96 -7.29 -52.44 -16.64
N VAL A 97 -8.24 -53.31 -17.00
CA VAL A 97 -8.32 -54.69 -16.48
C VAL A 97 -8.21 -55.77 -17.55
N ASN A 98 -8.34 -55.42 -18.83
CA ASN A 98 -8.13 -56.34 -19.96
C ASN A 98 -7.82 -55.56 -21.25
N LYS A 99 -7.46 -56.27 -22.34
CA LYS A 99 -7.08 -55.61 -23.61
C LYS A 99 -8.23 -54.94 -24.36
N ASN A 100 -9.48 -55.29 -24.07
CA ASN A 100 -10.66 -54.78 -24.75
C ASN A 100 -11.16 -53.45 -24.15
N ASN A 101 -10.87 -53.19 -22.87
CA ASN A 101 -11.26 -51.94 -22.21
C ASN A 101 -10.21 -50.82 -22.30
N MET A 102 -9.06 -51.07 -22.93
CA MET A 102 -8.06 -50.04 -23.19
C MET A 102 -8.53 -49.03 -24.26
N PRO A 103 -8.40 -47.71 -24.02
CA PRO A 103 -8.63 -46.70 -25.04
C PRO A 103 -7.55 -46.78 -26.14
N LYS A 104 -7.84 -46.20 -27.32
CA LYS A 104 -7.02 -46.37 -28.53
C LYS A 104 -6.38 -45.07 -29.01
N GLU A 105 -5.05 -45.08 -29.15
CA GLU A 105 -4.33 -44.12 -30.00
C GLU A 105 -4.35 -44.65 -31.44
N ARG A 106 -5.28 -44.14 -32.26
CA ARG A 106 -5.54 -44.58 -33.63
C ARG A 106 -5.91 -46.08 -33.71
N PHE A 107 -4.95 -46.96 -33.93
CA PHE A 107 -5.14 -48.43 -33.97
C PHE A 107 -4.46 -49.17 -32.81
N LYS A 108 -3.68 -48.47 -31.98
CA LYS A 108 -2.90 -49.04 -30.87
C LYS A 108 -3.68 -48.89 -29.56
N SER A 109 -3.95 -50.00 -28.87
CA SER A 109 -4.46 -49.95 -27.49
C SER A 109 -3.41 -49.37 -26.54
N VAL A 110 -3.83 -48.50 -25.64
CA VAL A 110 -2.96 -47.85 -24.65
C VAL A 110 -3.55 -48.06 -23.26
N ALA A 111 -2.71 -48.52 -22.33
CA ALA A 111 -3.10 -48.64 -20.93
C ALA A 111 -3.03 -47.25 -20.27
N ALA A 112 -4.11 -46.49 -20.41
CA ALA A 112 -4.28 -45.17 -19.82
C ALA A 112 -5.58 -45.10 -19.01
N GLY A 113 -5.57 -44.44 -17.84
CA GLY A 113 -6.78 -44.18 -17.04
C GLY A 113 -7.62 -43.05 -17.63
N ILE A 114 -6.95 -41.98 -18.07
CA ILE A 114 -7.48 -40.95 -18.96
C ILE A 114 -6.64 -40.91 -20.24
N LEU A 115 -7.26 -40.99 -21.42
CA LEU A 115 -6.58 -40.84 -22.72
C LEU A 115 -7.15 -39.68 -23.55
N GLY A 116 -6.33 -38.65 -23.73
CA GLY A 116 -6.52 -37.60 -24.73
C GLY A 116 -5.66 -37.83 -25.97
N TYR A 117 -6.31 -38.10 -27.11
CA TYR A 117 -5.66 -38.23 -28.43
C TYR A 117 -6.64 -37.92 -29.57
N THR A 118 -6.18 -37.21 -30.61
CA THR A 118 -6.83 -37.15 -31.94
C THR A 118 -5.85 -37.48 -33.06
N HIS A 119 -6.35 -37.95 -34.20
CA HIS A 119 -5.58 -38.09 -35.44
C HIS A 119 -5.98 -37.06 -36.51
N ASP A 120 -7.00 -36.25 -36.24
CA ASP A 120 -7.39 -35.17 -37.13
C ASP A 120 -6.28 -34.10 -37.18
N LYS A 121 -6.01 -33.58 -38.39
CA LYS A 121 -5.03 -32.51 -38.60
C LYS A 121 -5.63 -31.13 -38.35
N ALA A 122 -6.97 -31.00 -38.45
CA ALA A 122 -7.68 -29.73 -38.43
C ALA A 122 -8.38 -29.40 -37.09
N SER A 123 -8.61 -30.38 -36.21
CA SER A 123 -9.27 -30.18 -34.92
C SER A 123 -8.37 -30.49 -33.72
N ILE A 124 -8.68 -29.85 -32.59
CA ILE A 124 -8.14 -30.15 -31.26
C ILE A 124 -9.19 -30.99 -30.53
N LYS A 125 -8.79 -32.09 -29.90
CA LYS A 125 -9.69 -32.83 -29.01
C LYS A 125 -9.73 -32.17 -27.63
N THR A 126 -10.91 -31.88 -27.12
CA THR A 126 -11.10 -31.37 -25.75
C THR A 126 -11.84 -32.40 -24.91
N ILE A 127 -11.27 -32.75 -23.77
CA ILE A 127 -11.89 -33.60 -22.74
C ILE A 127 -12.08 -32.74 -21.49
N ASN A 128 -13.32 -32.50 -21.10
CA ASN A 128 -13.66 -31.81 -19.86
C ASN A 128 -14.23 -32.83 -18.87
N ILE A 129 -13.62 -32.95 -17.69
CA ILE A 129 -14.08 -33.79 -16.59
C ILE A 129 -14.48 -32.86 -15.44
N ASP A 130 -15.75 -32.88 -15.04
CA ASP A 130 -16.21 -32.18 -13.83
C ASP A 130 -16.47 -33.24 -12.75
N MET A 131 -15.63 -33.24 -11.72
CA MET A 131 -15.69 -34.20 -10.63
C MET A 131 -16.81 -33.87 -9.64
N ALA A 132 -17.46 -32.70 -9.72
CA ALA A 132 -18.57 -32.29 -8.83
C ALA A 132 -18.27 -32.44 -7.30
N GLY A 133 -16.99 -32.37 -6.93
CA GLY A 133 -16.47 -32.58 -5.59
C GLY A 133 -16.48 -34.04 -5.13
N HIS A 134 -16.32 -34.99 -6.05
CA HIS A 134 -16.12 -36.42 -5.82
C HIS A 134 -14.68 -36.83 -6.14
N ASP A 135 -14.23 -37.96 -5.61
CA ASP A 135 -12.86 -38.45 -5.87
C ASP A 135 -12.75 -39.20 -7.22
N LEU A 136 -11.53 -39.18 -7.80
CA LEU A 136 -11.19 -39.90 -9.02
C LEU A 136 -10.02 -40.86 -8.78
N THR A 137 -10.26 -42.17 -8.83
CA THR A 137 -9.21 -43.18 -8.77
C THR A 137 -8.87 -43.72 -10.16
N LEU A 138 -7.63 -43.54 -10.60
CA LEU A 138 -7.06 -44.10 -11.82
C LEU A 138 -6.21 -45.33 -11.45
N ASP A 139 -6.76 -46.53 -11.62
CA ASP A 139 -6.13 -47.79 -11.21
C ASP A 139 -5.71 -48.65 -12.41
N LEU A 140 -4.40 -48.66 -12.63
CA LEU A 140 -3.70 -49.42 -13.66
C LEU A 140 -2.80 -50.51 -13.06
N THR A 141 -3.12 -51.00 -11.86
CA THR A 141 -2.33 -52.06 -11.20
C THR A 141 -2.38 -53.40 -11.92
N LYS A 142 -3.48 -53.69 -12.64
CA LYS A 142 -3.68 -54.91 -13.45
C LYS A 142 -3.05 -54.84 -14.85
N VAL A 143 -2.36 -53.75 -15.22
CA VAL A 143 -1.68 -53.66 -16.53
C VAL A 143 -0.54 -54.67 -16.64
N ALA A 144 0.11 -55.04 -15.52
CA ALA A 144 1.10 -56.10 -15.47
C ALA A 144 0.55 -57.46 -15.95
N ASP A 145 -0.73 -57.75 -15.74
CA ASP A 145 -1.37 -59.01 -16.14
C ASP A 145 -1.61 -59.09 -17.66
N LEU A 146 -1.42 -57.98 -18.40
CA LEU A 146 -1.63 -57.88 -19.86
C LEU A 146 -0.39 -58.23 -20.69
N GLY A 147 0.78 -58.38 -20.04
CA GLY A 147 2.07 -58.72 -20.63
C GLY A 147 3.01 -57.53 -20.88
N ALA A 148 4.23 -57.84 -21.28
CA ALA A 148 5.37 -56.92 -21.42
C ALA A 148 5.28 -55.88 -22.57
N ASP A 149 4.15 -55.77 -23.27
CA ASP A 149 3.96 -54.83 -24.39
C ASP A 149 3.45 -53.44 -23.98
N TYR A 150 3.02 -53.27 -22.71
CA TYR A 150 2.24 -52.11 -22.27
C TYR A 150 2.92 -51.33 -21.15
N SER A 151 3.27 -50.08 -21.44
CA SER A 151 3.49 -49.05 -20.42
C SER A 151 2.15 -48.53 -19.91
N ALA A 152 2.08 -48.20 -18.61
CA ALA A 152 0.90 -47.67 -17.96
C ALA A 152 0.98 -46.15 -17.77
N TYR A 153 -0.15 -45.47 -17.96
CA TYR A 153 -0.29 -44.02 -17.79
C TYR A 153 -1.52 -43.72 -16.93
N GLY A 154 -1.41 -42.96 -15.86
CA GLY A 154 -2.59 -42.46 -15.14
C GLY A 154 -3.40 -41.55 -16.06
N ILE A 155 -2.81 -40.39 -16.37
CA ILE A 155 -3.32 -39.42 -17.35
C ILE A 155 -2.36 -39.38 -18.53
N LYS A 156 -2.86 -39.54 -19.76
CA LYS A 156 -2.08 -39.36 -20.98
C LYS A 156 -2.75 -38.38 -21.94
N ALA A 157 -2.14 -37.23 -22.16
CA ALA A 157 -2.51 -36.28 -23.20
C ALA A 157 -1.44 -36.29 -24.31
N ASN A 158 -1.86 -36.48 -25.56
CA ASN A 158 -0.98 -36.61 -26.71
C ASN A 158 -1.62 -36.02 -27.98
N ASN A 159 -0.81 -35.47 -28.88
CA ASN A 159 -1.16 -34.99 -30.23
C ASN A 159 -2.47 -34.17 -30.35
N LYS A 160 -2.37 -32.83 -30.33
CA LYS A 160 -3.51 -31.88 -30.47
C LYS A 160 -4.67 -32.15 -29.49
N THR A 161 -4.35 -32.35 -28.21
CA THR A 161 -5.36 -32.60 -27.18
C THR A 161 -5.27 -31.60 -26.03
N THR A 162 -6.43 -31.15 -25.55
CA THR A 162 -6.64 -30.39 -24.32
C THR A 162 -7.44 -31.27 -23.35
N ILE A 163 -6.92 -31.47 -22.14
CA ILE A 163 -7.67 -32.08 -21.03
C ILE A 163 -7.89 -31.00 -19.96
N VAL A 164 -9.12 -30.89 -19.45
CA VAL A 164 -9.44 -30.08 -18.26
C VAL A 164 -10.13 -30.99 -17.25
N VAL A 165 -9.61 -31.02 -16.02
CA VAL A 165 -10.22 -31.73 -14.89
C VAL A 165 -10.54 -30.71 -13.81
N ASP A 166 -11.82 -30.46 -13.60
CA ASP A 166 -12.36 -29.58 -12.56
C ASP A 166 -12.73 -30.42 -11.33
N SER A 167 -12.14 -30.15 -10.16
CA SER A 167 -12.54 -30.75 -8.87
C SER A 167 -14.04 -30.55 -8.61
N ASN A 168 -14.51 -29.32 -8.77
CA ASN A 168 -15.93 -28.99 -8.80
C ASN A 168 -16.13 -27.67 -9.54
N LYS A 169 -16.79 -27.72 -10.69
CA LYS A 169 -16.99 -26.53 -11.53
C LYS A 169 -18.00 -25.52 -10.96
N THR A 170 -18.91 -25.97 -10.10
CA THR A 170 -20.02 -25.16 -9.57
C THR A 170 -19.81 -24.69 -8.13
N ASN A 171 -18.99 -25.40 -7.36
CA ASN A 171 -18.61 -25.03 -6.00
C ASN A 171 -17.12 -25.35 -5.76
N PRO A 172 -16.20 -24.43 -6.09
CA PRO A 172 -14.75 -24.63 -5.93
C PRO A 172 -14.26 -24.86 -4.48
N GLY A 173 -15.14 -24.76 -3.48
CA GLY A 173 -14.82 -25.06 -2.07
C GLY A 173 -14.94 -26.54 -1.68
N LYS A 174 -15.64 -27.37 -2.47
CA LYS A 174 -15.75 -28.82 -2.22
C LYS A 174 -14.73 -29.56 -3.08
N ASN A 175 -13.59 -29.94 -2.49
CA ASN A 175 -12.48 -30.52 -3.23
C ASN A 175 -12.48 -32.05 -3.30
N GLY A 176 -12.49 -32.58 -4.53
CA GLY A 176 -12.20 -33.99 -4.83
C GLY A 176 -10.74 -34.19 -5.22
N THR A 177 -10.21 -35.39 -4.97
CA THR A 177 -8.80 -35.76 -5.17
C THR A 177 -8.65 -36.76 -6.31
N ILE A 178 -7.60 -36.61 -7.13
CA ILE A 178 -7.22 -37.59 -8.15
C ILE A 178 -6.12 -38.51 -7.60
N THR A 179 -6.46 -39.78 -7.35
CA THR A 179 -5.49 -40.81 -6.91
C THR A 179 -5.05 -41.67 -8.09
N ILE A 180 -3.73 -41.86 -8.25
CA ILE A 180 -3.15 -42.64 -9.36
C ILE A 180 -2.35 -43.84 -8.83
N LYS A 181 -2.65 -45.04 -9.35
CA LYS A 181 -1.95 -46.30 -9.08
C LYS A 181 -1.63 -47.00 -10.40
N ALA A 182 -0.40 -47.45 -10.63
CA ALA A 182 -0.02 -48.16 -11.84
C ALA A 182 1.10 -49.19 -11.62
N LYS A 183 0.98 -50.36 -12.25
CA LYS A 183 1.98 -51.44 -12.18
C LYS A 183 2.11 -52.11 -13.54
N THR A 184 3.33 -52.22 -14.04
CA THR A 184 3.65 -52.83 -15.35
C THR A 184 4.53 -54.04 -15.18
N LEU A 185 4.44 -55.02 -16.10
CA LEU A 185 5.24 -56.23 -16.01
C LEU A 185 6.71 -55.93 -16.36
N TRP A 186 7.63 -56.55 -15.62
CA TRP A 186 9.05 -56.56 -15.99
C TRP A 186 9.26 -57.25 -17.34
N SER A 187 10.19 -56.71 -18.14
CA SER A 187 10.47 -57.16 -19.50
C SER A 187 11.98 -57.26 -19.69
N PRO A 188 12.56 -58.48 -19.82
CA PRO A 188 13.93 -58.65 -20.27
C PRO A 188 14.01 -58.43 -21.78
N SER A 189 15.13 -57.86 -22.24
CA SER A 189 15.48 -57.86 -23.67
C SER A 189 16.93 -58.27 -23.89
N GLY A 190 17.10 -59.48 -24.41
CA GLY A 190 18.16 -59.83 -25.34
C GLY A 190 17.51 -60.09 -26.71
N ASP A 191 17.92 -59.33 -27.73
CA ASP A 191 17.78 -59.55 -29.17
C ASP A 191 16.42 -59.90 -29.84
N SER A 192 15.33 -60.16 -29.12
CA SER A 192 14.08 -60.71 -29.70
C SER A 192 12.84 -59.80 -29.66
N GLY A 193 12.99 -58.50 -29.92
CA GLY A 193 11.87 -57.59 -30.21
C GLY A 193 10.90 -57.26 -29.06
N SER A 194 11.21 -57.66 -27.82
CA SER A 194 10.42 -57.29 -26.63
C SER A 194 10.50 -55.78 -26.35
N LYS A 195 9.38 -55.19 -25.94
CA LYS A 195 9.32 -53.75 -25.61
C LYS A 195 9.67 -53.51 -24.15
N TYR A 196 10.24 -52.33 -23.89
CA TYR A 196 10.47 -51.84 -22.55
C TYR A 196 9.19 -51.25 -21.96
N THR A 197 8.94 -51.51 -20.66
CA THR A 197 7.73 -51.07 -19.95
C THR A 197 8.04 -49.98 -18.93
N ALA A 198 7.19 -48.95 -18.90
CA ALA A 198 7.27 -47.78 -18.03
C ALA A 198 5.94 -47.55 -17.30
N ALA A 199 5.98 -46.92 -16.13
CA ALA A 199 4.79 -46.39 -15.47
C ALA A 199 4.91 -44.86 -15.31
N HIS A 200 3.87 -44.15 -15.71
CA HIS A 200 3.79 -42.70 -15.65
C HIS A 200 2.51 -42.27 -14.91
N GLY A 201 2.61 -41.36 -13.94
CA GLY A 201 1.43 -40.77 -13.30
C GLY A 201 0.65 -39.88 -14.27
N ILE A 202 1.29 -38.78 -14.68
CA ILE A 202 0.78 -37.86 -15.70
C ILE A 202 1.79 -37.81 -16.85
N ALA A 203 1.32 -37.90 -18.09
CA ALA A 203 2.13 -37.80 -19.31
C ALA A 203 1.48 -36.82 -20.31
N VAL A 204 2.12 -35.68 -20.57
CA VAL A 204 1.60 -34.62 -21.46
C VAL A 204 2.62 -34.29 -22.54
N GLY A 205 2.20 -34.27 -23.81
CA GLY A 205 3.05 -33.82 -24.91
C GLY A 205 3.04 -34.71 -26.14
N ASN A 206 3.92 -34.42 -27.11
CA ASN A 206 3.94 -35.09 -28.41
C ASN A 206 4.81 -36.36 -28.43
N PHE A 207 4.39 -37.35 -27.65
CA PHE A 207 5.10 -38.64 -27.55
C PHE A 207 5.20 -39.36 -28.90
N SER A 208 6.41 -39.79 -29.26
CA SER A 208 6.74 -40.53 -30.49
C SER A 208 6.71 -39.72 -31.80
N GLN A 209 6.84 -38.39 -31.76
CA GLN A 209 7.02 -37.54 -32.94
C GLN A 209 8.40 -36.88 -32.96
N ARG A 210 8.99 -36.66 -34.15
CA ARG A 210 10.23 -35.86 -34.26
C ARG A 210 9.87 -34.37 -34.22
N PHE A 211 10.55 -33.60 -33.37
CA PHE A 211 10.42 -32.15 -33.32
C PHE A 211 10.69 -31.52 -34.71
N ASN A 212 9.71 -30.80 -35.24
CA ASN A 212 9.76 -30.13 -36.54
C ASN A 212 8.74 -28.98 -36.57
N LYS A 213 8.74 -28.16 -37.64
CA LYS A 213 7.87 -26.96 -37.76
C LYS A 213 6.38 -27.23 -37.52
N LYS A 214 5.89 -28.45 -37.79
CA LYS A 214 4.50 -28.84 -37.53
C LYS A 214 4.26 -29.17 -36.05
N VAL A 215 5.20 -29.81 -35.37
CA VAL A 215 5.09 -30.13 -33.94
C VAL A 215 5.11 -28.86 -33.08
N SER A 216 5.85 -27.82 -33.49
CA SER A 216 5.85 -26.52 -32.81
C SER A 216 4.52 -25.76 -32.81
N GLU A 217 3.55 -26.18 -33.64
CA GLU A 217 2.19 -25.61 -33.71
C GLU A 217 1.16 -26.49 -32.97
N ASP A 218 1.50 -27.76 -32.66
CA ASP A 218 0.61 -28.78 -32.09
C ASP A 218 0.77 -28.92 -30.56
N LEU A 219 0.53 -27.82 -29.84
CA LEU A 219 0.62 -27.74 -28.37
C LEU A 219 -0.40 -28.66 -27.67
N VAL A 220 0.07 -29.55 -26.79
CA VAL A 220 -0.76 -30.46 -25.99
C VAL A 220 -0.97 -29.89 -24.59
N LYS A 221 -2.23 -29.72 -24.18
CA LYS A 221 -2.60 -29.04 -22.92
C LYS A 221 -3.24 -29.98 -21.91
N THR A 222 -2.97 -29.77 -20.62
CA THR A 222 -3.68 -30.44 -19.52
C THR A 222 -3.77 -29.49 -18.33
N THR A 223 -4.99 -29.16 -17.89
CA THR A 223 -5.27 -28.36 -16.70
C THR A 223 -5.99 -29.21 -15.67
N ILE A 224 -5.48 -29.25 -14.44
CA ILE A 224 -6.06 -29.99 -13.32
C ILE A 224 -6.32 -29.00 -12.19
N ASN A 225 -7.59 -28.67 -11.98
CA ASN A 225 -8.11 -27.84 -10.91
C ASN A 225 -8.51 -28.72 -9.72
N ALA A 226 -7.61 -29.59 -9.27
CA ALA A 226 -7.80 -30.58 -8.21
C ALA A 226 -6.45 -30.95 -7.56
N ASP A 227 -6.49 -31.57 -6.38
CA ASP A 227 -5.32 -32.20 -5.79
C ASP A 227 -5.05 -33.55 -6.46
N VAL A 228 -3.76 -33.91 -6.60
CA VAL A 228 -3.32 -35.14 -7.27
C VAL A 228 -2.38 -35.91 -6.37
N VAL A 229 -2.65 -37.19 -6.16
CA VAL A 229 -1.85 -38.09 -5.31
C VAL A 229 -1.37 -39.29 -6.12
N ILE A 230 -0.06 -39.40 -6.28
CA ILE A 230 0.60 -40.62 -6.74
C ILE A 230 0.77 -41.54 -5.53
N GLU A 231 0.01 -42.64 -5.49
CA GLU A 231 0.09 -43.63 -4.40
C GLU A 231 1.04 -44.78 -4.71
N GLU A 232 1.06 -45.27 -5.95
CA GLU A 232 1.99 -46.31 -6.38
C GLU A 232 2.25 -46.26 -7.90
N LEU A 233 3.51 -46.19 -8.31
CA LEU A 233 3.96 -46.39 -9.70
C LEU A 233 5.12 -47.39 -9.71
N ARG A 234 4.87 -48.60 -10.25
CA ARG A 234 5.92 -49.62 -10.46
C ARG A 234 6.17 -49.87 -11.94
N GLY A 235 7.28 -49.34 -12.44
CA GLY A 235 7.76 -49.63 -13.80
C GLY A 235 8.43 -51.00 -13.90
N GLY A 236 8.34 -51.61 -15.07
CA GLY A 236 8.96 -52.89 -15.36
C GLY A 236 10.48 -52.76 -15.60
N SER A 237 10.90 -52.12 -16.69
CA SER A 237 12.32 -52.13 -17.12
C SER A 237 12.96 -50.79 -17.49
N ILE A 238 12.19 -49.71 -17.67
CA ILE A 238 12.71 -48.36 -17.98
C ILE A 238 12.09 -47.27 -17.09
N LYS A 239 12.33 -46.00 -17.44
CA LYS A 239 11.95 -44.78 -16.71
C LYS A 239 10.54 -44.85 -16.10
N THR A 240 10.45 -44.63 -14.79
CA THR A 240 9.17 -44.44 -14.07
C THR A 240 9.09 -43.02 -13.55
N THR A 241 7.96 -42.34 -13.79
CA THR A 241 7.86 -40.89 -13.55
C THR A 241 6.54 -40.49 -12.91
N GLY A 242 6.55 -39.62 -11.90
CA GLY A 242 5.33 -38.97 -11.41
C GLY A 242 4.67 -38.13 -12.51
N ILE A 243 5.43 -37.19 -13.07
CA ILE A 243 5.07 -36.39 -14.25
C ILE A 243 6.08 -36.62 -15.38
N SER A 244 5.61 -36.77 -16.61
CA SER A 244 6.41 -36.75 -17.83
C SER A 244 5.88 -35.71 -18.82
N SER A 245 6.75 -34.82 -19.28
CA SER A 245 6.47 -33.73 -20.22
C SER A 245 7.43 -33.83 -21.41
N MET A 246 6.91 -33.83 -22.64
CA MET A 246 7.70 -34.09 -23.87
C MET A 246 7.24 -33.21 -25.04
N ASP A 247 8.15 -32.42 -25.60
CA ASP A 247 8.00 -31.60 -26.82
C ASP A 247 6.61 -30.96 -27.06
N CYS A 248 6.51 -29.65 -26.83
CA CYS A 248 5.29 -28.84 -26.98
C CYS A 248 4.14 -29.31 -26.06
N SER A 249 4.39 -29.28 -24.75
CA SER A 249 3.42 -29.59 -23.69
C SER A 249 3.15 -28.41 -22.76
N ASP A 250 1.95 -28.35 -22.20
CA ASP A 250 1.48 -27.32 -21.27
C ASP A 250 0.63 -27.99 -20.18
N LEU A 251 1.19 -28.16 -18.98
CA LEU A 251 0.56 -28.79 -17.83
C LEU A 251 0.40 -27.80 -16.69
N ALA A 252 -0.84 -27.56 -16.24
CA ALA A 252 -1.16 -26.80 -15.05
C ALA A 252 -1.83 -27.70 -14.01
N ILE A 253 -1.28 -27.76 -12.79
CA ILE A 253 -1.90 -28.38 -11.61
C ILE A 253 -2.14 -27.26 -10.59
N ASN A 254 -3.38 -26.82 -10.47
CA ASN A 254 -3.74 -25.68 -9.64
C ASN A 254 -3.96 -26.06 -8.16
N GLY A 255 -4.02 -27.36 -7.84
CA GLY A 255 -3.99 -27.91 -6.48
C GLY A 255 -2.59 -28.36 -6.01
N ARG A 256 -2.54 -29.24 -5.01
CA ARG A 256 -1.33 -29.91 -4.52
C ARG A 256 -1.01 -31.16 -5.35
N PHE A 257 0.22 -31.28 -5.83
CA PHE A 257 0.75 -32.50 -6.44
C PHE A 257 1.59 -33.28 -5.43
N THR A 258 1.12 -34.46 -5.03
CA THR A 258 1.73 -35.29 -3.98
C THR A 258 2.28 -36.59 -4.56
N ILE A 259 3.49 -36.98 -4.17
CA ILE A 259 4.02 -38.34 -4.37
C ILE A 259 4.26 -38.94 -2.99
N LYS A 260 3.50 -39.98 -2.61
CA LYS A 260 3.68 -40.62 -1.30
C LYS A 260 5.12 -41.18 -1.18
N PRO A 261 5.76 -41.13 0.01
CA PRO A 261 7.13 -41.61 0.18
C PRO A 261 7.32 -43.05 -0.33
N GLY A 262 8.23 -43.25 -1.29
CA GLY A 262 8.51 -44.57 -1.88
C GLY A 262 7.46 -45.08 -2.88
N ALA A 263 6.45 -44.28 -3.25
CA ALA A 263 5.44 -44.67 -4.24
C ALA A 263 6.01 -45.01 -5.62
N ILE A 264 7.12 -44.37 -6.01
CA ILE A 264 7.79 -44.58 -7.30
C ILE A 264 8.92 -45.60 -7.14
N SER A 265 8.84 -46.70 -7.88
CA SER A 265 9.84 -47.78 -7.87
C SER A 265 9.93 -48.54 -9.20
N LEU A 266 10.92 -49.42 -9.32
CA LEU A 266 11.11 -50.34 -10.44
C LEU A 266 11.03 -51.78 -9.94
N MET A 267 10.51 -52.69 -10.77
CA MET A 267 10.38 -54.12 -10.41
C MET A 267 11.72 -54.82 -10.23
N GLN A 268 12.77 -54.39 -10.93
CA GLN A 268 14.12 -54.89 -10.72
C GLN A 268 15.14 -53.77 -10.96
N TRP A 269 16.07 -53.61 -10.03
CA TRP A 269 17.27 -52.81 -10.21
C TRP A 269 18.32 -53.68 -10.92
N ASN A 270 18.69 -53.34 -12.17
CA ASN A 270 19.99 -53.65 -12.82
C ASN A 270 19.97 -53.41 -14.35
N ARG A 271 20.10 -52.15 -14.80
CA ARG A 271 20.57 -51.86 -16.19
C ARG A 271 21.28 -50.51 -16.38
N GLY A 272 21.95 -50.02 -15.33
CA GLY A 272 22.66 -48.73 -15.37
C GLY A 272 21.73 -47.58 -15.72
N ASP A 273 22.16 -46.71 -16.64
CA ASP A 273 21.44 -45.46 -16.95
C ASP A 273 20.06 -45.61 -17.62
N GLN A 274 19.69 -46.81 -18.06
CA GLN A 274 18.38 -47.05 -18.69
C GLN A 274 17.23 -47.20 -17.68
N SER A 275 17.55 -47.49 -16.40
CA SER A 275 16.57 -47.81 -15.35
C SER A 275 16.63 -46.74 -14.25
N LYS A 276 15.84 -45.67 -14.40
CA LYS A 276 15.82 -44.50 -13.49
C LYS A 276 14.39 -44.14 -13.07
N THR A 277 14.28 -43.43 -11.95
CA THR A 277 13.02 -43.03 -11.29
C THR A 277 13.02 -41.53 -11.08
N TYR A 278 11.94 -40.85 -11.45
CA TYR A 278 11.84 -39.38 -11.39
C TYR A 278 10.53 -38.90 -10.79
N GLY A 279 10.56 -37.82 -9.99
CA GLY A 279 9.35 -37.13 -9.58
C GLY A 279 8.71 -36.42 -10.77
N ILE A 280 9.49 -35.53 -11.40
CA ILE A 280 9.12 -34.76 -12.60
C ILE A 280 10.21 -34.96 -13.66
N TYR A 281 9.81 -35.34 -14.87
CA TYR A 281 10.70 -35.55 -16.00
C TYR A 281 10.27 -34.73 -17.22
N MET A 282 11.12 -33.81 -17.68
CA MET A 282 10.84 -32.95 -18.85
C MET A 282 11.85 -33.18 -19.95
N ILE A 283 11.42 -33.22 -21.22
CA ILE A 283 12.32 -33.47 -22.34
C ILE A 283 11.94 -32.69 -23.61
N GLY A 284 12.98 -32.21 -24.30
CA GLY A 284 12.84 -31.50 -25.56
C GLY A 284 12.50 -30.02 -25.37
N SER A 285 11.56 -29.48 -26.16
CA SER A 285 11.38 -28.03 -26.30
C SER A 285 9.95 -27.54 -26.13
N ASN A 286 9.80 -26.26 -25.76
CA ASN A 286 8.51 -25.57 -25.60
C ASN A 286 7.57 -26.30 -24.62
N ASN A 287 8.12 -26.77 -23.50
CA ASN A 287 7.40 -27.43 -22.42
C ASN A 287 7.13 -26.47 -21.26
N THR A 288 5.89 -26.39 -20.80
CA THR A 288 5.51 -25.65 -19.58
C THR A 288 4.87 -26.61 -18.57
N ILE A 289 5.37 -26.61 -17.34
CA ILE A 289 4.70 -27.21 -16.19
C ILE A 289 4.52 -26.11 -15.13
N SER A 290 3.32 -25.96 -14.59
CA SER A 290 3.03 -25.10 -13.44
C SER A 290 2.26 -25.89 -12.37
N ILE A 291 2.72 -25.85 -11.12
CA ILE A 291 2.14 -26.56 -9.98
C ILE A 291 1.99 -25.55 -8.83
N THR A 292 0.80 -25.42 -8.24
CA THR A 292 0.57 -24.51 -7.11
C THR A 292 1.40 -24.91 -5.89
N SER A 293 1.35 -26.18 -5.48
CA SER A 293 2.23 -26.72 -4.44
C SER A 293 2.57 -28.18 -4.70
N ALA A 294 3.76 -28.60 -4.28
CA ALA A 294 4.22 -29.98 -4.42
C ALA A 294 4.58 -30.59 -3.06
N ASP A 295 4.34 -31.88 -2.89
CA ASP A 295 4.68 -32.64 -1.69
C ASP A 295 5.32 -33.97 -2.09
N ILE A 296 6.66 -33.96 -2.16
CA ILE A 296 7.49 -35.06 -2.67
C ILE A 296 8.68 -35.21 -1.71
N ASP A 297 8.55 -36.11 -0.74
CA ASP A 297 9.63 -36.45 0.20
C ASP A 297 10.17 -37.89 -0.05
N ASP A 298 11.34 -37.95 -0.68
CA ASP A 298 12.14 -39.15 -0.87
C ASP A 298 13.44 -39.15 -0.02
N SER A 299 13.55 -38.25 0.97
CA SER A 299 14.75 -38.10 1.81
C SER A 299 15.19 -39.40 2.50
N LYS A 300 14.22 -40.16 3.03
CA LYS A 300 14.44 -41.40 3.79
C LYS A 300 14.59 -42.62 2.90
N ASN A 301 13.76 -42.73 1.86
CA ASN A 301 13.68 -43.93 1.02
C ASN A 301 14.78 -43.95 -0.05
N GLY A 302 15.09 -42.81 -0.67
CA GLY A 302 15.99 -42.76 -1.82
C GLY A 302 15.52 -43.67 -2.97
N SER A 303 14.23 -43.68 -3.26
CA SER A 303 13.65 -44.43 -4.38
C SER A 303 13.75 -43.69 -5.71
N LEU A 304 13.91 -42.36 -5.68
CA LEU A 304 14.15 -41.51 -6.84
C LEU A 304 15.64 -41.46 -7.21
N SER A 305 15.89 -41.43 -8.52
CA SER A 305 17.20 -41.07 -9.07
C SER A 305 17.39 -39.56 -8.96
N ASP A 306 16.45 -38.79 -9.50
CA ASP A 306 16.37 -37.32 -9.35
C ASP A 306 14.93 -36.92 -9.02
N LEU A 307 14.71 -35.84 -8.28
CA LEU A 307 13.36 -35.31 -8.09
C LEU A 307 12.86 -34.65 -9.38
N ILE A 308 13.62 -33.68 -9.89
CA ILE A 308 13.38 -33.02 -11.16
C ILE A 308 14.53 -33.34 -12.11
N LYS A 309 14.23 -34.01 -13.22
CA LYS A 309 15.20 -34.28 -14.29
C LYS A 309 14.74 -33.63 -15.59
N THR A 310 15.64 -32.93 -16.26
CA THR A 310 15.40 -32.46 -17.63
C THR A 310 16.47 -32.95 -18.60
N ASP A 311 16.07 -33.25 -19.84
CA ASP A 311 16.94 -33.73 -20.92
C ASP A 311 16.67 -32.94 -22.23
N GLU A 312 17.69 -32.83 -23.09
CA GLU A 312 17.52 -32.31 -24.46
C GLU A 312 16.70 -33.27 -25.35
N SER A 313 16.17 -32.81 -26.48
CA SER A 313 15.30 -33.66 -27.34
C SER A 313 16.07 -34.85 -27.94
N LEU A 314 15.52 -36.05 -27.80
CA LEU A 314 16.09 -37.31 -28.32
C LEU A 314 16.22 -37.37 -29.85
N TRP A 315 15.58 -36.45 -30.56
CA TRP A 315 15.42 -36.51 -32.03
C TRP A 315 16.16 -35.42 -32.79
N GLY A 316 16.92 -34.57 -32.09
CA GLY A 316 17.60 -33.41 -32.65
C GLY A 316 16.67 -32.19 -32.82
N GLY A 317 17.09 -31.06 -32.27
CA GLY A 317 16.33 -29.80 -32.28
C GLY A 317 17.00 -28.76 -31.38
N LYS A 318 16.54 -27.51 -31.41
CA LYS A 318 16.97 -26.50 -30.42
C LYS A 318 16.20 -26.72 -29.12
N THR A 319 16.90 -27.03 -28.04
CA THR A 319 16.33 -27.09 -26.68
C THR A 319 16.07 -25.66 -26.17
N GLU A 320 14.82 -25.20 -26.23
CA GLU A 320 14.43 -23.83 -25.87
C GLU A 320 13.00 -23.75 -25.30
N LYS A 321 12.70 -22.65 -24.60
CA LYS A 321 11.37 -22.30 -24.04
C LYS A 321 10.79 -23.35 -23.08
N ASN A 322 11.63 -24.02 -22.30
CA ASN A 322 11.18 -24.96 -21.28
C ASN A 322 11.10 -24.29 -19.90
N VAL A 323 9.95 -24.41 -19.23
CA VAL A 323 9.64 -23.75 -17.96
C VAL A 323 8.98 -24.74 -17.00
N LEU A 324 9.56 -24.91 -15.81
CA LEU A 324 8.93 -25.56 -14.65
C LEU A 324 8.66 -24.52 -13.57
N ARG A 325 7.44 -24.44 -13.06
CA ARG A 325 7.04 -23.60 -11.93
C ARG A 325 6.43 -24.43 -10.82
N ILE A 326 6.91 -24.26 -9.60
CA ILE A 326 6.33 -24.83 -8.38
C ILE A 326 6.17 -23.69 -7.39
N GLY A 327 4.94 -23.40 -6.95
CA GLY A 327 4.66 -22.29 -6.05
C GLY A 327 5.30 -22.46 -4.67
N GLY A 328 5.40 -23.69 -4.17
CA GLY A 328 6.09 -24.05 -2.93
C GLY A 328 5.82 -25.49 -2.51
N GLY A 329 6.06 -25.81 -1.25
CA GLY A 329 5.86 -27.11 -0.63
C GLY A 329 7.17 -27.88 -0.36
N THR A 330 7.05 -29.20 -0.22
CA THR A 330 8.13 -30.10 0.19
C THR A 330 8.73 -30.79 -1.04
N LEU A 331 10.04 -30.64 -1.27
CA LEU A 331 10.75 -31.24 -2.39
C LEU A 331 12.10 -31.79 -1.90
N LYS A 332 12.14 -33.07 -1.53
CA LYS A 332 13.30 -33.68 -0.88
C LYS A 332 13.75 -34.95 -1.56
N VAL A 333 15.05 -35.04 -1.83
CA VAL A 333 15.76 -36.30 -2.09
C VAL A 333 16.76 -36.59 -0.98
N LYS A 334 17.25 -37.82 -0.93
CA LYS A 334 18.29 -38.22 0.02
C LYS A 334 19.53 -37.34 -0.13
N GLU A 335 19.90 -36.67 0.96
CA GLU A 335 21.05 -35.76 0.99
C GLU A 335 22.39 -36.49 0.79
N ASN A 336 23.42 -35.73 0.41
CA ASN A 336 24.81 -36.19 0.35
C ASN A 336 25.06 -37.43 -0.52
N GLN A 337 24.22 -37.67 -1.54
CA GLN A 337 24.40 -38.75 -2.53
C GLN A 337 24.92 -38.18 -3.86
N LYS A 338 26.00 -38.76 -4.38
CA LYS A 338 26.42 -38.49 -5.77
C LYS A 338 25.39 -39.08 -6.74
N GLU A 339 25.22 -38.40 -7.88
CA GLU A 339 24.30 -38.81 -8.95
C GLU A 339 22.82 -38.88 -8.55
N ARG A 340 22.43 -38.13 -7.50
CA ARG A 340 21.01 -37.93 -7.14
C ARG A 340 20.74 -36.47 -6.83
N TYR A 341 19.94 -35.83 -7.66
CA TYR A 341 19.75 -34.39 -7.61
C TYR A 341 18.31 -34.01 -7.27
N LEU A 342 18.17 -32.90 -6.53
CA LEU A 342 16.90 -32.19 -6.39
C LEU A 342 16.46 -31.67 -7.77
N ILE A 343 17.41 -31.09 -8.51
CA ILE A 343 17.25 -30.68 -9.90
C ILE A 343 18.49 -31.10 -10.70
N SER A 344 18.29 -31.83 -11.79
CA SER A 344 19.30 -32.14 -12.81
C SER A 344 18.85 -31.54 -14.15
N ALA A 345 19.27 -30.29 -14.41
CA ALA A 345 18.77 -29.48 -15.51
C ALA A 345 19.72 -29.44 -16.72
N ALA A 346 19.20 -29.85 -17.88
CA ALA A 346 19.84 -29.68 -19.19
C ALA A 346 19.70 -28.25 -19.73
N LYS A 347 20.53 -27.89 -20.72
CA LYS A 347 20.54 -26.59 -21.41
C LYS A 347 19.14 -26.16 -21.89
N GLY A 348 18.81 -24.88 -21.75
CA GLY A 348 17.56 -24.31 -22.26
C GLY A 348 16.33 -24.55 -21.38
N PHE A 349 16.51 -25.14 -20.19
CA PHE A 349 15.48 -25.27 -19.16
C PHE A 349 15.57 -24.17 -18.11
N ARG A 350 14.40 -23.67 -17.69
CA ARG A 350 14.23 -22.72 -16.59
C ARG A 350 13.34 -23.31 -15.51
N THR A 351 13.83 -23.37 -14.27
CA THR A 351 13.05 -23.88 -13.12
C THR A 351 12.83 -22.78 -12.10
N PHE A 352 11.60 -22.61 -11.64
CA PHE A 352 11.17 -21.58 -10.70
C PHE A 352 10.49 -22.26 -9.51
N ILE A 353 11.05 -22.09 -8.30
CA ILE A 353 10.49 -22.62 -7.05
C ILE A 353 10.28 -21.44 -6.11
N ASN A 354 9.03 -21.18 -5.73
CA ASN A 354 8.63 -20.10 -4.82
C ASN A 354 9.22 -18.72 -5.19
N VAL A 355 9.05 -18.34 -6.46
CA VAL A 355 9.40 -17.03 -7.01
C VAL A 355 8.26 -16.53 -7.90
N ASN A 356 8.24 -15.24 -8.19
CA ASN A 356 7.22 -14.62 -9.04
C ASN A 356 7.29 -15.07 -10.52
N GLN A 357 6.34 -14.58 -11.33
CA GLN A 357 6.12 -15.09 -12.70
C GLN A 357 7.27 -14.84 -13.69
N ASP A 358 8.07 -13.79 -13.50
CA ASP A 358 9.28 -13.51 -14.29
C ASP A 358 10.58 -14.01 -13.62
N GLY A 359 10.53 -14.35 -12.33
CA GLY A 359 11.70 -14.73 -11.53
C GLY A 359 12.56 -13.53 -11.12
N SER A 360 11.99 -12.32 -11.07
CA SER A 360 12.68 -11.12 -10.58
C SER A 360 12.66 -10.98 -9.06
N ALA A 361 11.70 -11.61 -8.37
CA ALA A 361 11.50 -11.51 -6.93
C ALA A 361 11.02 -12.84 -6.30
N ILE A 362 11.16 -12.90 -4.97
CA ILE A 362 10.71 -14.03 -4.14
C ILE A 362 9.18 -14.21 -4.16
N GLY A 363 8.72 -15.44 -3.98
CA GLY A 363 7.31 -15.78 -3.80
C GLY A 363 6.84 -15.61 -2.36
N THR A 364 5.61 -16.05 -2.08
CA THR A 364 4.95 -15.93 -0.76
C THR A 364 4.69 -17.27 -0.08
N SER A 365 4.93 -18.39 -0.75
CA SER A 365 4.74 -19.73 -0.18
C SER A 365 5.92 -20.12 0.69
N LYS A 366 5.81 -21.25 1.41
CA LYS A 366 6.95 -21.92 2.04
C LYS A 366 7.54 -22.96 1.08
N ALA A 367 8.85 -23.14 1.11
CA ALA A 367 9.57 -24.19 0.37
C ALA A 367 10.50 -24.96 1.32
N ASP A 368 10.34 -26.28 1.42
CA ASP A 368 11.18 -27.17 2.23
C ASP A 368 11.91 -28.14 1.31
N LEU A 369 13.15 -27.78 0.98
CA LEU A 369 13.95 -28.34 -0.10
C LEU A 369 15.11 -29.18 0.46
N GLN A 370 15.38 -30.33 -0.14
CA GLN A 370 16.57 -31.12 0.19
C GLN A 370 17.21 -31.77 -1.03
N GLY A 371 18.52 -31.61 -1.17
CA GLY A 371 19.36 -32.22 -2.20
C GLY A 371 20.15 -31.22 -3.04
N THR A 372 21.10 -31.74 -3.82
CA THR A 372 21.99 -30.97 -4.68
C THR A 372 21.30 -30.55 -5.98
N ILE A 373 21.59 -29.34 -6.46
CA ILE A 373 21.14 -28.81 -7.76
C ILE A 373 22.30 -28.84 -8.77
N ARG A 374 22.10 -29.55 -9.89
CA ARG A 374 23.04 -29.67 -11.01
C ARG A 374 22.44 -29.00 -12.26
N MET A 375 23.23 -28.17 -12.93
CA MET A 375 22.74 -27.32 -14.02
C MET A 375 23.75 -27.22 -15.18
N ASP A 376 23.43 -27.82 -16.33
CA ASP A 376 24.27 -27.74 -17.52
C ASP A 376 24.32 -26.32 -18.11
N ALA A 377 25.34 -26.03 -18.92
CA ALA A 377 25.59 -24.69 -19.47
C ALA A 377 24.37 -24.14 -20.24
N GLY A 378 23.84 -22.99 -19.82
CA GLY A 378 22.65 -22.37 -20.40
C GLY A 378 21.32 -22.90 -19.85
N SER A 379 21.32 -23.60 -18.71
CA SER A 379 20.14 -23.80 -17.85
C SER A 379 20.12 -22.79 -16.70
N GLU A 380 18.93 -22.48 -16.18
CA GLU A 380 18.74 -21.47 -15.13
C GLU A 380 17.73 -21.97 -14.07
N ALA A 381 18.07 -21.81 -12.79
CA ALA A 381 17.18 -22.08 -11.67
C ALA A 381 16.94 -20.81 -10.84
N TYR A 382 15.74 -20.68 -10.30
CA TYR A 382 15.28 -19.58 -9.46
C TYR A 382 14.62 -20.18 -8.23
N VAL A 383 15.16 -19.91 -7.04
CA VAL A 383 14.71 -20.48 -5.77
C VAL A 383 14.45 -19.36 -4.78
N GLY A 384 13.27 -19.35 -4.17
CA GLY A 384 12.90 -18.40 -3.12
C GLY A 384 12.69 -19.08 -1.77
N LEU A 385 13.40 -18.61 -0.75
CA LEU A 385 13.31 -19.09 0.63
C LEU A 385 12.76 -17.98 1.52
N THR A 386 11.46 -18.07 1.79
CA THR A 386 10.67 -17.15 2.65
C THR A 386 10.76 -17.54 4.13
N ALA A 387 10.12 -16.78 5.02
CA ALA A 387 9.97 -17.13 6.43
C ALA A 387 9.44 -18.57 6.67
N GLY A 388 10.26 -19.40 7.31
CA GLY A 388 9.98 -20.81 7.55
C GLY A 388 10.18 -21.73 6.34
N SER A 389 10.77 -21.24 5.25
CA SER A 389 11.34 -22.05 4.17
C SER A 389 12.75 -22.51 4.54
N LYS A 390 13.13 -23.68 4.03
CA LYS A 390 14.43 -24.29 4.28
C LYS A 390 14.99 -24.92 3.01
N TRP A 391 16.29 -24.83 2.80
CA TRP A 391 17.01 -25.70 1.87
C TRP A 391 18.19 -26.38 2.58
N VAL A 392 18.29 -27.70 2.48
CA VAL A 392 19.48 -28.47 2.88
C VAL A 392 20.12 -29.05 1.61
N GLY A 393 21.29 -28.55 1.25
CA GLY A 393 21.96 -28.92 0.00
C GLY A 393 22.76 -27.77 -0.59
N GLY A 394 23.23 -27.97 -1.81
CA GLY A 394 24.04 -26.98 -2.53
C GLY A 394 23.92 -27.12 -4.05
N THR A 395 24.76 -26.39 -4.78
CA THR A 395 24.93 -26.63 -6.23
C THR A 395 26.23 -27.35 -6.53
N GLN A 396 26.30 -28.02 -7.68
CA GLN A 396 27.55 -28.60 -8.16
C GLN A 396 28.47 -27.47 -8.69
N ALA A 397 29.56 -27.17 -7.96
CA ALA A 397 30.35 -25.95 -8.13
C ALA A 397 31.07 -25.81 -9.48
N ASP A 398 31.36 -26.90 -10.18
CA ASP A 398 32.00 -26.94 -11.51
C ASP A 398 31.02 -26.69 -12.68
N THR A 399 29.70 -26.58 -12.39
CA THR A 399 28.68 -26.46 -13.43
C THR A 399 28.44 -25.01 -13.89
N LYS A 400 28.19 -24.85 -15.20
CA LYS A 400 28.07 -23.54 -15.88
C LYS A 400 26.63 -23.03 -16.04
N GLY A 401 25.64 -23.69 -15.42
CA GLY A 401 24.31 -23.13 -15.29
C GLY A 401 24.24 -21.98 -14.28
N LYS A 402 23.09 -21.31 -14.20
CA LYS A 402 22.88 -20.19 -13.27
C LYS A 402 21.87 -20.54 -12.18
N LEU A 403 22.27 -20.45 -10.91
CA LEU A 403 21.34 -20.40 -9.79
C LEU A 403 21.11 -18.95 -9.38
N ASN A 404 19.84 -18.57 -9.28
CA ASN A 404 19.36 -17.32 -8.71
C ASN A 404 18.66 -17.68 -7.40
N LEU A 405 19.21 -17.23 -6.26
CA LEU A 405 18.68 -17.49 -4.93
C LEU A 405 18.14 -16.19 -4.32
N PHE A 406 16.89 -16.23 -3.88
CA PHE A 406 16.24 -15.17 -3.12
C PHE A 406 16.02 -15.66 -1.69
N LEU A 407 16.47 -14.88 -0.70
CA LEU A 407 16.51 -15.30 0.71
C LEU A 407 16.03 -14.17 1.63
N SER A 408 14.81 -14.27 2.14
CA SER A 408 14.19 -13.25 3.00
C SER A 408 14.46 -13.51 4.49
N GLU A 409 14.07 -12.56 5.34
CA GLU A 409 13.94 -12.78 6.79
C GLU A 409 13.24 -14.12 7.10
N GLY A 410 13.82 -14.89 8.02
CA GLY A 410 13.30 -16.19 8.47
C GLY A 410 13.42 -17.35 7.47
N GLY A 411 14.00 -17.15 6.28
CA GLY A 411 14.39 -18.23 5.37
C GLY A 411 15.75 -18.81 5.75
N GLU A 412 15.92 -20.14 5.59
CA GLU A 412 17.17 -20.84 5.94
C GLU A 412 17.77 -21.61 4.74
N TRP A 413 19.08 -21.45 4.51
CA TRP A 413 19.86 -22.33 3.64
C TRP A 413 21.00 -22.98 4.42
N ASN A 414 20.99 -24.30 4.56
CA ASN A 414 22.10 -25.11 5.07
C ASN A 414 22.87 -25.72 3.89
N THR A 415 24.13 -25.33 3.73
CA THR A 415 24.92 -25.60 2.51
C THR A 415 25.44 -27.02 2.37
N LEU A 416 25.20 -27.90 3.35
CA LEU A 416 25.70 -29.29 3.41
C LEU A 416 25.54 -30.05 2.08
N ASN A 417 26.65 -30.32 1.39
CA ASN A 417 26.67 -30.80 0.00
C ASN A 417 27.82 -31.81 -0.25
N ALA A 418 28.14 -32.63 0.76
CA ALA A 418 29.18 -33.67 0.73
C ALA A 418 30.59 -33.19 0.32
N GLY A 419 30.98 -31.97 0.68
CA GLY A 419 32.30 -31.39 0.39
C GLY A 419 32.48 -30.87 -1.04
N GLN A 420 31.39 -30.78 -1.82
CA GLN A 420 31.42 -30.31 -3.21
C GLN A 420 31.44 -28.78 -3.33
N GLY A 421 31.24 -28.04 -2.23
CA GLY A 421 31.03 -26.60 -2.22
C GLY A 421 29.68 -26.21 -2.80
N SER A 422 29.53 -24.93 -3.14
CA SER A 422 28.33 -24.39 -3.81
C SER A 422 28.65 -23.13 -4.60
N ARG A 423 27.96 -22.92 -5.71
CA ARG A 423 28.00 -21.72 -6.55
C ARG A 423 26.59 -21.17 -6.81
N VAL A 424 26.39 -19.90 -6.47
CA VAL A 424 25.20 -19.10 -6.75
C VAL A 424 25.60 -17.99 -7.73
N THR A 425 24.90 -17.86 -8.86
CA THR A 425 25.20 -16.80 -9.84
C THR A 425 24.61 -15.45 -9.43
N ARG A 426 23.43 -15.46 -8.81
CA ARG A 426 22.82 -14.26 -8.24
C ARG A 426 22.22 -14.58 -6.88
N PHE A 427 22.65 -13.86 -5.85
CA PHE A 427 22.01 -13.84 -4.54
C PHE A 427 21.27 -12.52 -4.37
N ALA A 428 20.04 -12.56 -3.85
CA ALA A 428 19.24 -11.39 -3.52
C ALA A 428 18.57 -11.57 -2.16
N GLY A 429 19.08 -10.86 -1.16
CA GLY A 429 18.46 -10.72 0.15
C GLY A 429 17.49 -9.54 0.21
N ASP A 430 16.61 -9.53 1.22
CA ASP A 430 15.73 -8.39 1.50
C ASP A 430 16.38 -7.35 2.44
N ALA A 431 15.55 -6.48 3.03
CA ALA A 431 16.00 -5.42 3.95
C ALA A 431 16.48 -5.93 5.33
N LYS A 432 16.40 -7.23 5.63
CA LYS A 432 16.87 -7.82 6.89
C LYS A 432 17.81 -9.02 6.67
N GLY A 433 17.61 -9.73 5.56
CA GLY A 433 18.38 -10.91 5.16
C GLY A 433 17.90 -12.19 5.84
N GLY A 434 18.00 -13.31 5.12
CA GLY A 434 17.85 -14.64 5.71
C GLY A 434 19.19 -15.28 6.10
N ALA A 435 19.10 -16.51 6.61
CA ALA A 435 20.23 -17.22 7.22
C ALA A 435 20.85 -18.25 6.26
N ILE A 436 22.16 -18.18 6.08
CA ILE A 436 22.98 -19.19 5.40
C ILE A 436 23.84 -19.89 6.44
N TYR A 437 23.56 -21.14 6.75
CA TYR A 437 24.41 -21.97 7.59
C TYR A 437 25.46 -22.65 6.72
N GLN A 438 26.68 -22.09 6.70
CA GLN A 438 27.79 -22.63 5.91
C GLN A 438 28.40 -23.82 6.67
N LYS A 439 28.00 -25.03 6.28
CA LYS A 439 28.40 -26.30 6.93
C LYS A 439 29.18 -27.24 6.01
N ASP A 440 29.19 -27.00 4.71
CA ASP A 440 29.98 -27.80 3.78
C ASP A 440 31.48 -27.49 3.92
N ALA A 441 32.33 -28.50 3.79
CA ALA A 441 33.78 -28.31 3.77
C ALA A 441 34.28 -27.64 2.47
N GLY A 442 33.47 -27.68 1.40
CA GLY A 442 33.74 -26.96 0.16
C GLY A 442 33.35 -25.48 0.23
N GLN A 443 33.99 -24.68 -0.62
CA GLN A 443 33.78 -23.23 -0.73
C GLN A 443 32.35 -22.88 -1.17
N LEU A 444 31.81 -21.80 -0.60
CA LEU A 444 30.60 -21.13 -1.09
C LEU A 444 31.00 -19.96 -1.99
N VAL A 445 30.52 -19.93 -3.23
CA VAL A 445 30.76 -18.86 -4.20
C VAL A 445 29.44 -18.17 -4.56
N ILE A 446 29.38 -16.85 -4.42
CA ILE A 446 28.25 -16.01 -4.82
C ILE A 446 28.77 -14.98 -5.83
N GLU A 447 28.44 -15.12 -7.11
CA GLU A 447 29.05 -14.29 -8.16
C GLU A 447 28.57 -12.83 -8.13
N ASN A 448 27.27 -12.63 -7.92
CA ASN A 448 26.64 -11.30 -7.85
C ASN A 448 25.75 -11.27 -6.61
N TYR A 449 26.12 -10.45 -5.63
CA TYR A 449 25.42 -10.31 -4.35
C TYR A 449 24.59 -9.02 -4.31
N SER A 450 23.38 -9.07 -3.73
CA SER A 450 22.58 -7.88 -3.44
C SER A 450 21.72 -8.05 -2.20
N GLY A 451 21.43 -6.93 -1.52
CA GLY A 451 20.62 -6.90 -0.30
C GLY A 451 21.41 -7.30 0.95
N ALA A 452 20.80 -8.12 1.81
CA ALA A 452 21.37 -8.55 3.09
C ALA A 452 21.32 -10.07 3.33
N GLY A 453 22.18 -10.56 4.20
CA GLY A 453 22.21 -11.95 4.64
C GLY A 453 23.13 -12.15 5.84
N LYS A 454 22.86 -13.20 6.61
CA LYS A 454 23.74 -13.65 7.71
C LYS A 454 24.32 -15.03 7.37
N ILE A 455 25.64 -15.16 7.40
CA ILE A 455 26.34 -16.44 7.19
C ILE A 455 26.83 -16.96 8.54
N TYR A 456 26.33 -18.12 8.95
CA TYR A 456 26.66 -18.78 10.21
C TYR A 456 27.75 -19.81 9.99
N TYR A 457 28.84 -19.67 10.75
CA TYR A 457 29.96 -20.59 10.81
C TYR A 457 30.04 -21.23 12.19
N ALA A 458 30.11 -22.57 12.25
CA ALA A 458 30.43 -23.28 13.48
C ALA A 458 31.95 -23.42 13.65
N HIS A 459 32.43 -23.32 14.90
CA HIS A 459 33.84 -23.50 15.24
C HIS A 459 34.05 -24.60 16.28
N GLU A 460 35.30 -25.07 16.37
CA GLU A 460 35.84 -25.84 17.49
C GLU A 460 36.62 -24.93 18.44
N ASN A 461 37.03 -25.44 19.60
CA ASN A 461 37.80 -24.68 20.60
C ASN A 461 37.16 -23.33 20.95
N ALA A 462 37.87 -22.22 20.76
CA ALA A 462 37.40 -20.85 20.99
C ALA A 462 37.32 -20.03 19.68
N GLY A 463 37.34 -20.69 18.52
CA GLY A 463 37.19 -20.02 17.22
C GLY A 463 38.27 -18.98 16.88
N MET A 464 39.41 -19.00 17.59
CA MET A 464 40.46 -17.97 17.51
C MET A 464 41.43 -18.19 16.35
N ALA A 465 41.40 -19.36 15.70
CA ALA A 465 42.25 -19.72 14.58
C ALA A 465 41.43 -20.20 13.37
N ALA A 466 41.99 -20.12 12.16
CA ALA A 466 41.25 -20.47 10.94
C ALA A 466 40.88 -21.97 10.89
N GLU A 467 41.76 -22.82 11.44
CA GLU A 467 41.61 -24.27 11.59
C GLU A 467 40.50 -24.70 12.56
N ASP A 468 39.99 -23.79 13.40
CA ASP A 468 38.82 -24.06 14.26
C ASP A 468 37.54 -24.18 13.40
N TYR A 469 37.50 -23.54 12.23
CA TYR A 469 36.34 -23.52 11.32
C TYR A 469 36.45 -24.59 10.22
N LYS A 470 35.73 -25.69 10.38
CA LYS A 470 35.77 -26.84 9.45
C LYS A 470 35.03 -26.62 8.12
N ALA A 471 34.16 -25.62 8.03
CA ALA A 471 33.44 -25.28 6.81
C ALA A 471 34.32 -24.46 5.84
N GLY A 472 34.07 -24.59 4.54
CA GLY A 472 34.79 -23.88 3.50
C GLY A 472 34.52 -22.37 3.51
N ASP A 473 35.43 -21.59 2.94
CA ASP A 473 35.33 -20.13 2.87
C ASP A 473 34.16 -19.68 1.98
N THR A 474 33.66 -18.46 2.23
CA THR A 474 32.66 -17.81 1.37
C THR A 474 33.33 -16.74 0.52
N HIS A 475 33.12 -16.80 -0.79
CA HIS A 475 33.56 -15.80 -1.75
C HIS A 475 32.36 -15.07 -2.37
N ILE A 476 32.37 -13.74 -2.30
CA ILE A 476 31.45 -12.86 -3.01
C ILE A 476 32.23 -12.24 -4.18
N GLY A 477 31.76 -12.46 -5.40
CA GLY A 477 32.36 -11.95 -6.63
C GLY A 477 32.26 -10.44 -6.74
N SER A 478 31.04 -9.93 -6.91
CA SER A 478 30.69 -8.50 -6.98
C SER A 478 29.43 -8.21 -6.13
N ALA A 479 29.19 -6.94 -5.81
CA ALA A 479 28.04 -6.51 -5.01
C ALA A 479 27.26 -5.34 -5.65
N ALA A 480 25.95 -5.31 -5.41
CA ALA A 480 25.11 -4.13 -5.69
C ALA A 480 25.35 -3.03 -4.65
N GLU A 481 25.05 -1.78 -5.00
CA GLU A 481 25.17 -0.64 -4.08
C GLU A 481 24.33 -0.84 -2.81
N GLY A 482 24.85 -0.44 -1.64
CA GLY A 482 24.16 -0.61 -0.35
C GLY A 482 24.01 -2.06 0.13
N SER A 483 24.76 -3.01 -0.43
CA SER A 483 24.76 -4.40 0.03
C SER A 483 25.45 -4.55 1.37
N ARG A 484 24.91 -5.40 2.24
CA ARG A 484 25.52 -5.73 3.55
C ARG A 484 25.58 -7.24 3.79
N ILE A 485 26.59 -7.69 4.52
CA ILE A 485 26.76 -9.10 4.90
C ILE A 485 27.26 -9.19 6.33
N THR A 486 26.69 -10.10 7.10
CA THR A 486 27.17 -10.43 8.45
C THR A 486 27.70 -11.87 8.46
N VAL A 487 28.91 -12.09 8.97
CA VAL A 487 29.38 -13.42 9.38
C VAL A 487 29.18 -13.60 10.88
N VAL A 488 28.63 -14.74 11.29
CA VAL A 488 28.21 -15.00 12.67
C VAL A 488 28.81 -16.32 13.17
N THR A 489 29.28 -16.33 14.41
CA THR A 489 29.60 -17.56 15.15
C THR A 489 29.01 -17.53 16.57
N ASP A 490 29.05 -18.65 17.31
CA ASP A 490 28.57 -18.68 18.70
C ASP A 490 29.68 -18.33 19.71
N ASN A 491 29.31 -18.21 20.98
CA ASN A 491 30.23 -17.86 22.07
C ASN A 491 30.90 -19.07 22.73
N LYS A 492 30.79 -20.27 22.16
CA LYS A 492 31.13 -21.52 22.86
C LYS A 492 32.63 -21.65 23.10
N GLY A 493 33.06 -21.30 24.31
CA GLY A 493 34.49 -21.32 24.69
C GLY A 493 35.22 -20.00 24.45
N ILE A 494 34.50 -18.94 24.03
CA ILE A 494 35.01 -17.57 23.96
C ILE A 494 34.60 -16.84 25.25
N VAL A 495 35.57 -16.22 25.93
CA VAL A 495 35.26 -15.27 27.01
C VAL A 495 34.91 -13.92 26.38
N ASP A 496 33.62 -13.61 26.27
CA ASP A 496 33.08 -12.41 25.60
C ASP A 496 33.46 -11.07 26.24
N THR A 497 34.04 -11.09 27.44
CA THR A 497 34.62 -9.94 28.16
C THR A 497 36.13 -9.78 27.97
N ASP A 498 36.81 -10.78 27.40
CA ASP A 498 38.23 -10.73 27.07
C ASP A 498 38.43 -10.13 25.67
N LYS A 499 38.96 -8.91 25.62
CA LYS A 499 39.14 -8.15 24.39
C LYS A 499 40.06 -8.82 23.37
N ASP A 500 41.05 -9.59 23.83
CA ASP A 500 42.01 -10.30 22.96
C ASP A 500 41.40 -11.57 22.36
N GLN A 501 40.66 -12.34 23.15
CA GLN A 501 39.89 -13.50 22.65
C GLN A 501 38.80 -13.07 21.66
N VAL A 502 38.00 -12.05 22.01
CA VAL A 502 36.95 -11.50 21.14
C VAL A 502 37.55 -10.98 19.83
N TYR A 503 38.67 -10.27 19.88
CA TYR A 503 39.37 -9.83 18.67
C TYR A 503 39.81 -11.02 17.80
N LYS A 504 40.51 -11.99 18.37
CA LYS A 504 41.02 -13.16 17.64
C LYS A 504 39.90 -13.98 17.01
N ALA A 505 38.84 -14.25 17.74
CA ALA A 505 37.69 -15.00 17.24
C ALA A 505 36.97 -14.26 16.10
N LEU A 506 36.68 -12.97 16.26
CA LEU A 506 36.07 -12.14 15.21
C LEU A 506 36.98 -12.00 13.98
N ASN A 507 38.30 -11.90 14.15
CA ASN A 507 39.24 -11.80 13.04
C ASN A 507 39.40 -13.12 12.28
N ALA A 508 39.43 -14.26 12.97
CA ALA A 508 39.45 -15.58 12.36
C ALA A 508 38.15 -15.87 11.59
N LEU A 509 36.99 -15.51 12.18
CA LEU A 509 35.68 -15.57 11.52
C LEU A 509 35.62 -14.68 10.28
N ALA A 510 36.06 -13.42 10.38
CA ALA A 510 36.13 -12.49 9.25
C ALA A 510 37.02 -13.02 8.12
N GLY A 511 38.11 -13.72 8.47
CA GLY A 511 39.01 -14.38 7.52
C GLY A 511 38.38 -15.49 6.66
N LYS A 512 37.17 -15.96 7.01
CA LYS A 512 36.37 -16.92 6.22
C LYS A 512 35.59 -16.28 5.06
N LEU A 513 35.48 -14.95 5.02
CA LEU A 513 34.79 -14.20 3.98
C LEU A 513 35.79 -13.54 3.03
N TYR A 514 35.53 -13.61 1.73
CA TYR A 514 36.30 -12.95 0.68
C TYR A 514 35.37 -12.13 -0.21
N TYR A 515 35.75 -10.89 -0.52
CA TYR A 515 35.10 -10.04 -1.50
C TYR A 515 36.04 -9.82 -2.70
N ASP A 516 35.87 -10.65 -3.72
CA ASP A 516 36.82 -10.81 -4.82
C ASP A 516 36.99 -9.54 -5.68
N ALA A 517 35.96 -8.71 -5.85
CA ALA A 517 36.05 -7.45 -6.57
C ALA A 517 36.75 -6.32 -5.78
N TYR A 518 36.95 -6.46 -4.47
CA TYR A 518 37.60 -5.43 -3.65
C TYR A 518 39.04 -5.13 -4.11
N LYS A 519 39.78 -6.17 -4.54
CA LYS A 519 41.13 -6.02 -5.12
C LYS A 519 41.17 -5.18 -6.41
N ASN A 520 40.03 -5.05 -7.08
CA ASN A 520 39.84 -4.23 -8.28
C ASN A 520 39.25 -2.83 -7.95
N GLY A 521 39.06 -2.50 -6.67
CA GLY A 521 38.58 -1.20 -6.20
C GLY A 521 37.08 -1.09 -5.95
N GLU A 522 36.30 -2.18 -6.03
CA GLU A 522 34.86 -2.16 -5.73
C GLU A 522 34.62 -2.11 -4.21
N LYS A 523 33.79 -1.18 -3.73
CA LYS A 523 33.55 -0.92 -2.29
C LYS A 523 32.07 -0.97 -1.88
N LYS A 524 31.25 -1.75 -2.60
CA LYS A 524 29.77 -1.73 -2.50
C LYS A 524 29.18 -2.66 -1.45
N LEU A 525 30.04 -3.42 -0.76
CA LEU A 525 29.68 -4.42 0.24
C LEU A 525 30.18 -3.97 1.61
N ALA A 526 29.26 -3.65 2.52
CA ALA A 526 29.56 -3.49 3.94
C ALA A 526 29.58 -4.86 4.63
N GLY A 527 30.58 -5.11 5.48
CA GLY A 527 30.73 -6.36 6.20
C GLY A 527 30.69 -6.17 7.72
N GLN A 528 30.16 -7.15 8.45
CA GLN A 528 30.25 -7.23 9.92
C GLN A 528 30.60 -8.65 10.36
N ALA A 529 31.34 -8.77 11.46
CA ALA A 529 31.59 -10.03 12.15
C ALA A 529 30.94 -10.00 13.54
N GLU A 530 30.18 -11.04 13.89
CA GLU A 530 29.40 -11.16 15.13
C GLU A 530 29.72 -12.45 15.89
N ILE A 531 29.82 -12.34 17.22
CA ILE A 531 29.67 -13.46 18.17
C ILE A 531 28.27 -13.35 18.76
N ALA A 532 27.49 -14.42 18.66
CA ALA A 532 26.14 -14.53 19.21
C ALA A 532 26.06 -15.55 20.35
N GLU A 533 24.96 -15.55 21.09
CA GLU A 533 24.68 -16.55 22.14
C GLU A 533 24.41 -17.97 21.58
N GLY A 534 24.34 -18.13 20.26
CA GLY A 534 24.13 -19.40 19.57
C GLY A 534 24.12 -19.28 18.05
N LEU A 535 24.15 -20.44 17.36
CA LEU A 535 24.08 -20.53 15.90
C LEU A 535 22.63 -20.70 15.39
N THR A 536 21.74 -19.75 15.72
CA THR A 536 20.41 -19.68 15.12
C THR A 536 20.10 -18.28 14.60
N ALA A 537 19.18 -18.19 13.65
CA ALA A 537 18.70 -16.91 13.11
C ALA A 537 18.08 -15.97 14.17
N SER A 538 17.70 -16.49 15.34
CA SER A 538 17.07 -15.74 16.43
C SER A 538 18.03 -15.43 17.60
N SER A 539 19.29 -15.86 17.54
CA SER A 539 20.26 -15.64 18.62
C SER A 539 20.67 -14.18 18.75
N LYS A 540 20.74 -13.69 19.99
CA LYS A 540 21.22 -12.33 20.30
C LYS A 540 22.73 -12.19 20.02
N THR A 541 23.11 -11.10 19.36
CA THR A 541 24.51 -10.66 19.21
C THR A 541 25.08 -10.22 20.57
N LEU A 542 26.26 -10.73 20.93
CA LEU A 542 26.97 -10.43 22.17
C LEU A 542 28.15 -9.48 21.93
N GLN A 543 28.91 -9.71 20.85
CA GLN A 543 30.03 -8.88 20.42
C GLN A 543 29.98 -8.71 18.89
N MET A 544 30.38 -7.54 18.40
CA MET A 544 30.44 -7.26 16.97
C MET A 544 31.60 -6.32 16.62
N ARG A 545 32.14 -6.45 15.40
CA ARG A 545 33.04 -5.46 14.77
C ARG A 545 32.73 -5.33 13.29
N ASP A 546 33.00 -4.16 12.72
CA ASP A 546 32.99 -3.96 11.28
C ASP A 546 34.09 -4.82 10.62
N LEU A 547 33.74 -5.44 9.50
CA LEU A 547 34.63 -6.28 8.71
C LEU A 547 35.15 -5.47 7.52
N LEU A 548 36.47 -5.38 7.42
CA LEU A 548 37.19 -4.75 6.32
C LEU A 548 37.75 -5.83 5.38
N PHE A 549 38.04 -5.44 4.14
CA PHE A 549 38.62 -6.33 3.13
C PHE A 549 40.06 -5.92 2.80
N LYS A 550 40.94 -6.92 2.64
CA LYS A 550 42.34 -6.74 2.22
C LYS A 550 42.40 -6.41 0.73
N LYS A 551 43.24 -5.44 0.34
CA LYS A 551 43.34 -4.99 -1.06
C LYS A 551 44.02 -6.03 -1.95
N GLU A 552 44.85 -6.89 -1.38
CA GLU A 552 45.69 -7.86 -2.08
C GLU A 552 44.89 -9.04 -2.63
N ASN A 553 43.90 -9.52 -1.87
CA ASN A 553 43.16 -10.74 -2.15
C ASN A 553 41.65 -10.67 -1.85
N GLY A 554 41.14 -9.57 -1.30
CA GLY A 554 39.73 -9.42 -0.90
C GLY A 554 39.36 -10.13 0.39
N GLN A 555 40.30 -10.72 1.15
CA GLN A 555 39.99 -11.44 2.39
C GLN A 555 39.50 -10.48 3.49
N GLY A 556 38.48 -10.89 4.24
CA GLY A 556 37.97 -10.21 5.41
C GLY A 556 38.98 -10.18 6.58
N TYR A 557 38.89 -9.14 7.39
CA TYR A 557 39.56 -8.99 8.68
C TYR A 557 38.80 -7.96 9.54
N VAL A 558 39.11 -7.87 10.83
CA VAL A 558 38.65 -6.77 11.69
C VAL A 558 39.85 -6.00 12.21
N GLU A 559 39.72 -4.69 12.45
CA GLU A 559 40.81 -3.90 13.03
C GLU A 559 40.93 -4.15 14.54
N ASP A 560 42.16 -4.10 15.05
CA ASP A 560 42.45 -4.04 16.48
C ASP A 560 42.38 -2.59 17.00
N LYS A 561 41.18 -2.00 16.88
CA LYS A 561 40.84 -0.69 17.44
C LYS A 561 39.74 -0.83 18.51
N PRO A 562 39.68 0.07 19.51
CA PRO A 562 38.56 0.11 20.44
C PRO A 562 37.23 0.31 19.70
N VAL A 563 36.21 -0.45 20.08
CA VAL A 563 34.84 -0.22 19.59
C VAL A 563 34.35 1.12 20.15
N PRO A 564 33.81 2.04 19.31
CA PRO A 564 33.19 3.27 19.79
C PRO A 564 32.09 2.98 20.82
N PRO A 565 31.88 3.86 21.82
CA PRO A 565 30.79 3.67 22.78
C PRO A 565 29.43 3.73 22.07
N ALA A 566 28.46 2.92 22.53
CA ALA A 566 27.14 2.84 21.89
C ALA A 566 26.40 4.19 21.83
N ASN A 567 26.68 5.08 22.79
CA ASN A 567 26.31 6.49 22.78
C ASN A 567 27.57 7.33 23.08
N LEU A 568 27.77 8.42 22.34
CA LEU A 568 28.86 9.37 22.54
C LEU A 568 28.32 10.63 23.23
N ASP A 569 28.57 10.79 24.53
CA ASP A 569 28.13 11.96 25.32
C ASP A 569 29.36 12.75 25.80
N ILE A 570 29.54 13.95 25.25
CA ILE A 570 30.80 14.71 25.29
C ILE A 570 30.58 16.23 25.42
N SER A 571 31.66 16.98 25.66
CA SER A 571 31.63 18.47 25.71
C SER A 571 32.52 19.15 24.68
N GLU A 572 33.18 18.37 23.84
CA GLU A 572 34.05 18.84 22.78
C GLU A 572 33.23 19.30 21.57
N GLN A 573 33.37 20.58 21.21
CA GLN A 573 32.74 21.18 20.04
C GLN A 573 33.33 20.61 18.73
N ILE A 574 32.57 20.67 17.63
CA ILE A 574 33.12 20.56 16.27
C ILE A 574 33.39 21.98 15.79
N VAL A 575 34.65 22.33 15.46
CA VAL A 575 35.05 23.71 15.15
C VAL A 575 35.99 23.76 13.95
N GLU A 576 35.44 23.96 12.75
CA GLU A 576 36.23 24.14 11.52
C GLU A 576 36.41 25.64 11.22
N ASP A 577 37.24 26.32 12.02
CA ASP A 577 37.45 27.79 11.99
C ASP A 577 38.73 28.24 11.28
N GLY A 578 39.50 27.31 10.71
CA GLY A 578 40.81 27.58 10.10
C GLY A 578 41.95 27.86 11.10
N LEU A 579 41.70 27.80 12.42
CA LEU A 579 42.71 28.02 13.47
C LEU A 579 43.29 26.72 14.05
N GLY A 580 42.85 25.56 13.53
CA GLY A 580 43.49 24.24 13.68
C GLY A 580 43.46 23.59 15.08
N SER A 581 43.04 24.32 16.12
CA SER A 581 43.15 23.85 17.52
C SER A 581 41.88 23.18 18.08
N GLY A 582 40.72 23.33 17.43
CA GLY A 582 39.44 22.83 17.92
C GLY A 582 39.18 21.33 17.76
N ASN A 583 39.79 20.67 16.76
CA ASN A 583 39.32 19.35 16.29
C ASN A 583 40.17 18.15 16.76
N MET A 584 41.16 18.35 17.61
CA MET A 584 42.07 17.29 18.06
C MET A 584 41.36 16.10 18.71
N TYR A 585 40.26 16.33 19.44
CA TYR A 585 39.47 15.25 20.06
C TYR A 585 38.91 14.29 18.99
N TRP A 586 38.24 14.84 17.98
CA TRP A 586 37.57 14.08 16.92
C TRP A 586 38.57 13.31 16.07
N MET A 587 39.73 13.92 15.77
CA MET A 587 40.80 13.26 15.03
C MET A 587 41.47 12.15 15.84
N ASN A 588 41.83 12.39 17.11
CA ASN A 588 42.48 11.40 17.97
C ASN A 588 41.60 10.17 18.26
N ASN A 589 40.28 10.30 18.20
CA ASN A 589 39.32 9.21 18.39
C ASN A 589 38.83 8.59 17.08
N GLY A 590 39.33 9.02 15.91
CA GLY A 590 38.97 8.45 14.62
C GLY A 590 37.55 8.76 14.13
N TYR A 591 37.00 9.90 14.57
CA TYR A 591 35.72 10.44 14.10
C TYR A 591 35.88 11.47 12.98
N LYS A 592 37.08 12.02 12.77
CA LYS A 592 37.46 12.82 11.59
C LYS A 592 38.33 11.97 10.67
N ASP A 593 37.95 11.85 9.40
CA ASP A 593 38.67 11.10 8.37
C ASP A 593 39.58 12.05 7.55
N GLY A 594 40.84 11.66 7.34
CA GLY A 594 41.78 12.33 6.42
C GLY A 594 42.99 12.99 7.10
N GLU A 595 43.78 13.72 6.31
CA GLU A 595 44.70 14.74 6.82
C GLU A 595 43.89 15.99 7.28
N ASP A 596 44.50 16.93 8.01
CA ASP A 596 43.78 17.98 8.76
C ASP A 596 42.74 18.80 7.93
N ASP A 597 42.98 18.98 6.63
CA ASP A 597 42.19 19.82 5.71
C ASP A 597 40.95 19.14 5.09
N ASP A 598 40.66 17.86 5.36
CA ASP A 598 39.60 17.13 4.60
C ASP A 598 38.16 17.43 5.08
N HIS A 599 37.98 18.11 6.22
CA HIS A 599 36.71 18.53 6.87
C HIS A 599 35.56 17.48 6.88
N ARG A 600 35.88 16.20 7.10
CA ARG A 600 34.91 15.09 7.09
C ARG A 600 34.81 14.38 8.43
N TYR A 601 33.61 14.34 8.97
CA TYR A 601 33.28 13.65 10.22
C TYR A 601 32.38 12.45 9.96
N VAL A 602 32.61 11.35 10.66
CA VAL A 602 31.79 10.13 10.62
C VAL A 602 31.49 9.68 12.05
N LEU A 603 30.26 9.93 12.50
CA LEU A 603 29.78 9.59 13.83
C LEU A 603 29.02 8.26 13.79
N LYS A 604 29.53 7.26 14.51
CA LYS A 604 29.14 5.83 14.41
C LYS A 604 28.23 5.36 15.56
N SER A 605 27.57 6.32 16.21
CA SER A 605 26.79 6.15 17.44
C SER A 605 25.91 7.37 17.65
N ASP A 606 24.81 7.22 18.40
CA ASP A 606 24.02 8.38 18.84
C ASP A 606 24.92 9.33 19.64
N THR A 607 24.97 10.59 19.21
CA THR A 607 25.96 11.56 19.70
C THR A 607 25.26 12.74 20.36
N THR A 608 25.67 13.05 21.59
CA THR A 608 25.26 14.23 22.36
C THR A 608 26.47 15.13 22.60
N ILE A 609 26.42 16.36 22.10
CA ILE A 609 27.43 17.40 22.37
C ILE A 609 26.82 18.41 23.35
N LYS A 610 27.48 18.66 24.48
CA LYS A 610 27.02 19.60 25.52
C LYS A 610 28.01 20.74 25.73
N VAL A 611 27.56 21.98 25.51
CA VAL A 611 28.41 23.16 25.62
C VAL A 611 27.91 24.09 26.74
N ASP A 612 28.81 24.37 27.69
CA ASP A 612 28.65 25.36 28.75
C ASP A 612 29.39 26.65 28.34
N LEU A 613 28.66 27.77 28.30
CA LEU A 613 29.21 29.08 27.92
C LEU A 613 30.10 29.73 28.99
N SER A 614 30.05 29.25 30.23
CA SER A 614 30.86 29.71 31.35
C SER A 614 32.21 28.98 31.44
N ASN A 615 32.32 27.80 30.83
CA ASN A 615 33.54 26.99 30.82
C ASN A 615 34.66 27.70 30.01
N PRO A 616 35.82 28.01 30.61
CA PRO A 616 36.90 28.73 29.94
C PRO A 616 37.62 27.94 28.84
N LYS A 617 37.30 26.65 28.66
CA LYS A 617 37.78 25.83 27.53
C LYS A 617 36.89 25.91 26.29
N THR A 618 35.66 26.42 26.43
CA THR A 618 34.71 26.53 25.32
C THR A 618 35.20 27.57 24.32
N LEU A 619 35.33 27.18 23.06
CA LEU A 619 35.77 28.04 21.98
C LEU A 619 34.67 29.04 21.60
N THR A 620 35.05 30.32 21.58
CA THR A 620 34.19 31.47 21.26
C THR A 620 34.58 32.07 19.93
N TYR A 621 33.60 32.37 19.08
CA TYR A 621 33.82 32.84 17.71
C TYR A 621 33.08 34.17 17.43
N GLY A 622 33.70 35.11 16.68
CA GLY A 622 33.04 36.35 16.20
C GLY A 622 33.47 37.70 16.81
N GLY A 623 34.39 37.70 17.78
CA GLY A 623 35.07 38.91 18.27
C GLY A 623 34.14 40.07 18.72
N ASN A 624 34.41 41.28 18.22
CA ASN A 624 33.67 42.50 18.61
C ASN A 624 32.18 42.53 18.19
N GLN A 625 31.71 41.60 17.35
CA GLN A 625 30.29 41.50 16.96
C GLN A 625 29.45 40.67 17.95
N GLY A 626 30.07 40.20 19.04
CA GLY A 626 29.52 39.24 19.99
C GLY A 626 30.20 37.89 19.84
N ALA A 627 30.63 37.32 20.97
CA ALA A 627 31.23 35.99 21.01
C ALA A 627 30.12 34.94 20.94
N ASN A 628 29.94 34.35 19.77
CA ASN A 628 29.02 33.24 19.56
C ASN A 628 29.70 31.94 20.02
N VAL A 629 28.91 31.06 20.60
CA VAL A 629 29.34 29.73 21.06
C VAL A 629 28.31 28.74 20.54
N ALA A 630 28.77 27.67 19.91
CA ALA A 630 27.91 26.62 19.37
C ALA A 630 28.51 25.22 19.56
N ASN A 631 27.66 24.20 19.58
CA ASN A 631 28.10 22.80 19.57
C ASN A 631 28.86 22.46 18.27
N ILE A 632 28.42 23.07 17.16
CA ILE A 632 29.05 22.99 15.84
C ILE A 632 29.31 24.42 15.35
N ILE A 633 30.56 24.78 15.10
CA ILE A 633 31.01 26.04 14.49
C ILE A 633 31.69 25.69 13.16
N TRP A 634 31.23 26.30 12.07
CA TRP A 634 31.63 25.90 10.72
C TRP A 634 32.01 27.08 9.82
N GLY A 635 33.29 27.13 9.46
CA GLY A 635 33.92 28.09 8.57
C GLY A 635 34.07 29.51 9.11
N ASP A 636 34.78 30.31 8.32
CA ASP A 636 35.11 31.71 8.60
C ASP A 636 34.89 32.56 7.33
N PRO A 637 34.56 33.87 7.41
CA PRO A 637 34.31 34.70 6.23
C PRO A 637 35.52 34.81 5.28
N ASP A 638 36.72 34.60 5.80
CA ASP A 638 38.00 34.65 5.08
C ASP A 638 38.60 33.23 4.85
N TYR A 639 38.01 32.15 5.41
CA TYR A 639 38.44 30.75 5.19
C TYR A 639 37.26 29.76 4.98
N THR A 640 37.25 29.09 3.83
CA THR A 640 36.24 28.09 3.44
C THR A 640 36.59 26.70 3.95
N ALA A 641 35.69 26.11 4.75
CA ALA A 641 35.77 24.71 5.18
C ALA A 641 34.63 23.90 4.54
N ASP A 642 34.73 23.53 3.27
CA ASP A 642 33.66 22.75 2.62
C ASP A 642 33.74 21.27 3.06
N GLY A 643 32.66 20.73 3.62
CA GLY A 643 32.71 19.40 4.21
C GLY A 643 31.39 18.84 4.74
N PHE A 644 31.47 17.76 5.52
CA PHE A 644 30.27 17.09 6.03
C PHE A 644 30.44 16.42 7.39
N ILE A 645 29.32 16.22 8.07
CA ILE A 645 29.14 15.33 9.21
C ILE A 645 28.20 14.21 8.78
N ASP A 646 28.73 12.98 8.67
CA ASP A 646 27.95 11.78 8.43
C ASP A 646 27.53 11.17 9.77
N MET A 647 26.23 11.15 10.05
CA MET A 647 25.68 10.52 11.25
C MET A 647 25.50 9.01 11.10
N ASN A 648 25.76 8.42 9.92
CA ASN A 648 25.74 6.98 9.67
C ASN A 648 24.48 6.23 10.16
N GLY A 649 23.31 6.89 10.14
CA GLY A 649 22.04 6.33 10.64
C GLY A 649 21.75 6.57 12.12
N HIS A 650 22.53 7.41 12.80
CA HIS A 650 22.40 7.73 14.22
C HIS A 650 21.79 9.12 14.48
N LYS A 651 21.36 9.33 15.73
CA LYS A 651 20.78 10.59 16.19
C LYS A 651 21.87 11.58 16.65
N LEU A 652 21.68 12.86 16.35
CA LEU A 652 22.49 13.96 16.89
C LEU A 652 21.67 14.75 17.94
N THR A 653 22.27 15.05 19.09
CA THR A 653 21.68 15.91 20.13
C THR A 653 22.66 17.02 20.48
N LEU A 654 22.24 18.27 20.38
CA LEU A 654 23.06 19.46 20.63
C LEU A 654 22.43 20.22 21.80
N ILE A 655 23.16 20.32 22.92
CA ILE A 655 22.69 21.01 24.13
C ILE A 655 23.63 22.19 24.41
N SER A 656 23.09 23.39 24.54
CA SER A 656 23.87 24.59 24.86
C SER A 656 23.28 25.37 26.04
N GLU A 657 24.09 25.57 27.08
CA GLU A 657 23.69 26.26 28.31
C GLU A 657 23.94 27.77 28.19
N ALA A 658 22.87 28.55 28.01
CA ALA A 658 22.88 30.00 27.89
C ALA A 658 23.04 30.70 29.25
N ASN A 659 24.21 30.54 29.89
CA ASN A 659 24.50 31.00 31.25
C ASN A 659 25.51 32.19 31.34
N HIS A 660 25.93 32.77 30.21
CA HIS A 660 26.93 33.85 30.18
C HIS A 660 26.39 35.19 29.63
N LEU A 661 26.81 36.32 30.24
CA LEU A 661 26.31 37.67 29.93
C LEU A 661 26.83 38.29 28.62
N ARG A 662 27.90 37.75 28.04
CA ARG A 662 28.55 38.32 26.83
C ARG A 662 28.66 37.35 25.66
N HIS A 663 28.38 36.07 25.89
CA HIS A 663 28.45 35.03 24.87
C HIS A 663 27.03 34.62 24.49
N TYR A 664 26.82 34.23 23.24
CA TYR A 664 25.50 33.85 22.73
C TYR A 664 25.50 32.37 22.33
N ALA A 665 24.65 31.58 22.99
CA ALA A 665 24.52 30.15 22.76
C ALA A 665 23.80 29.84 21.43
N SER A 666 24.31 28.88 20.67
CA SER A 666 23.67 28.32 19.47
C SER A 666 23.82 26.80 19.42
N GLY A 667 22.98 26.09 18.67
CA GLY A 667 23.23 24.67 18.37
C GLY A 667 24.27 24.52 17.26
N ILE A 668 23.96 25.10 16.10
CA ILE A 668 24.80 25.11 14.91
C ILE A 668 25.04 26.54 14.45
N LEU A 669 26.31 26.92 14.26
CA LEU A 669 26.76 28.16 13.62
C LEU A 669 27.47 27.81 12.31
N SER A 670 26.87 28.16 11.17
CA SER A 670 27.53 28.12 9.85
C SER A 670 27.84 29.55 9.42
N HIS A 671 29.11 29.84 9.13
CA HIS A 671 29.61 31.20 8.90
C HIS A 671 30.54 31.34 7.68
N GLY A 672 31.14 30.23 7.23
CA GLY A 672 31.90 30.14 5.97
C GLY A 672 31.78 28.76 5.33
N GLY A 673 31.73 28.72 4.00
CA GLY A 673 31.70 27.47 3.22
C GLY A 673 30.40 26.66 3.37
N ASP A 674 30.42 25.45 2.82
CA ASP A 674 29.28 24.52 2.78
C ASP A 674 29.41 23.38 3.80
N LEU A 675 28.46 23.30 4.75
CA LEU A 675 28.29 22.15 5.66
C LEU A 675 27.12 21.27 5.22
N GLU A 676 27.34 19.98 4.97
CA GLU A 676 26.27 18.98 4.96
C GLU A 676 26.26 18.10 6.23
N ILE A 677 25.13 18.01 6.92
CA ILE A 677 24.87 16.96 7.92
C ILE A 677 23.98 15.90 7.25
N LYS A 678 24.47 14.67 7.13
CA LYS A 678 23.82 13.60 6.36
C LYS A 678 23.61 12.32 7.15
N ASN A 679 22.68 11.48 6.67
CA ASN A 679 22.30 10.20 7.26
C ASN A 679 21.87 10.31 8.75
N ALA A 680 21.28 11.43 9.15
CA ALA A 680 20.86 11.67 10.54
C ALA A 680 19.49 11.06 10.83
N ALA A 681 19.41 10.19 11.84
CA ALA A 681 18.16 9.64 12.39
C ALA A 681 17.48 10.63 13.36
N GLY A 682 17.46 11.92 12.99
CA GLY A 682 16.99 13.03 13.82
C GLY A 682 18.11 13.90 14.39
N ILE A 683 17.78 15.18 14.56
CA ILE A 683 18.65 16.18 15.19
C ILE A 683 17.81 16.92 16.22
N ASP A 684 18.12 16.77 17.50
CA ASP A 684 17.47 17.52 18.58
C ASP A 684 18.43 18.63 19.07
N ILE A 685 17.98 19.89 19.01
CA ILE A 685 18.72 21.07 19.50
C ILE A 685 17.97 21.67 20.67
N ASP A 686 18.60 21.68 21.85
CA ASP A 686 18.10 22.28 23.07
C ASP A 686 19.02 23.42 23.53
N ILE A 687 18.43 24.60 23.75
CA ILE A 687 19.11 25.75 24.32
C ILE A 687 18.31 26.23 25.52
N HIS A 688 18.94 26.28 26.69
CA HIS A 688 18.30 26.67 27.94
C HIS A 688 19.25 27.49 28.81
N GLY A 689 18.72 28.37 29.66
CA GLY A 689 19.52 29.20 30.57
C GLY A 689 18.90 30.56 30.84
N ASP A 690 19.45 31.30 31.81
CA ASP A 690 18.93 32.59 32.25
C ASP A 690 19.67 33.81 31.64
N LYS A 691 20.47 33.60 30.58
CA LYS A 691 21.21 34.62 29.82
C LYS A 691 20.97 34.48 28.31
N ASN A 692 21.99 34.81 27.50
CA ASN A 692 21.84 35.08 26.08
C ASN A 692 22.02 33.82 25.21
N ALA A 693 21.04 33.55 24.36
CA ALA A 693 21.14 32.68 23.21
C ALA A 693 21.10 33.51 21.90
N LYS A 694 21.60 32.93 20.81
CA LYS A 694 21.34 33.41 19.45
C LYS A 694 20.19 32.61 18.86
N SER A 695 20.48 31.42 18.32
CA SER A 695 19.52 30.58 17.59
C SER A 695 19.87 29.11 17.71
N GLY A 696 18.90 28.21 17.58
CA GLY A 696 19.17 26.77 17.44
C GLY A 696 20.05 26.50 16.22
N ILE A 697 19.69 27.12 15.08
CA ILE A 697 20.52 27.18 13.88
C ILE A 697 20.74 28.65 13.51
N TYR A 698 22.00 29.07 13.41
CA TYR A 698 22.41 30.37 12.90
C TYR A 698 23.29 30.18 11.65
N VAL A 699 22.79 30.57 10.48
CA VAL A 699 23.58 30.65 9.24
C VAL A 699 23.87 32.12 8.95
N TRP A 700 25.13 32.52 9.05
CA TRP A 700 25.56 33.90 9.00
C TRP A 700 26.51 34.13 7.82
N GLY A 701 25.97 34.54 6.67
CA GLY A 701 26.79 34.83 5.49
C GLY A 701 27.46 36.21 5.60
N GLN A 702 28.79 36.22 5.55
CA GLN A 702 29.61 37.42 5.52
C GLN A 702 30.69 37.32 4.43
N GLY A 703 31.06 38.44 3.82
CA GLY A 703 32.16 38.46 2.85
C GLY A 703 31.79 37.84 1.49
N ARG A 704 32.78 37.27 0.80
CA ARG A 704 32.61 36.70 -0.55
C ARG A 704 32.37 35.19 -0.57
N ASN A 705 32.77 34.49 0.48
CA ASN A 705 32.79 33.02 0.51
C ASN A 705 31.39 32.43 0.77
N GLY A 706 30.53 33.17 1.48
CA GLY A 706 29.19 32.72 1.83
C GLY A 706 29.17 31.63 2.91
N ALA A 707 27.99 31.32 3.41
CA ALA A 707 27.75 30.29 4.41
C ALA A 707 26.53 29.45 4.01
N SER A 708 26.67 28.12 4.00
CA SER A 708 25.53 27.23 3.86
C SER A 708 25.50 26.07 4.84
N LEU A 709 24.28 25.63 5.12
CA LEU A 709 23.99 24.42 5.89
C LEU A 709 22.93 23.61 5.15
N THR A 710 23.25 22.36 4.84
CA THR A 710 22.32 21.36 4.33
C THR A 710 22.15 20.25 5.36
N ILE A 711 20.92 20.01 5.81
CA ILE A 711 20.57 18.87 6.66
C ILE A 711 19.78 17.87 5.81
N SER A 712 20.37 16.69 5.64
CA SER A 712 19.83 15.55 4.90
C SER A 712 19.23 14.53 5.86
N ASN A 713 18.18 14.95 6.58
CA ASN A 713 17.29 14.04 7.28
C ASN A 713 16.19 13.51 6.34
N ASP A 714 15.55 12.40 6.72
CA ASP A 714 14.44 11.81 5.97
C ASP A 714 13.06 12.36 6.40
N ASN A 715 12.01 11.68 5.96
CA ASN A 715 10.62 12.10 6.13
C ASN A 715 9.91 11.41 7.31
N GLN A 716 10.63 10.68 8.18
CA GLN A 716 10.06 10.13 9.42
C GLN A 716 9.89 11.23 10.46
N ALA A 717 8.80 11.18 11.24
CA ALA A 717 8.51 12.18 12.26
C ALA A 717 9.52 12.15 13.42
N GLU A 718 10.06 10.97 13.71
CA GLU A 718 11.10 10.70 14.69
C GLU A 718 12.42 11.40 14.32
N HIS A 719 12.73 11.42 13.01
CA HIS A 719 13.95 11.97 12.40
C HIS A 719 13.85 13.46 12.03
N ALA A 720 12.79 14.15 12.46
CA ALA A 720 12.65 15.59 12.26
C ALA A 720 13.78 16.37 12.95
N VAL A 721 14.15 17.53 12.41
CA VAL A 721 15.02 18.50 13.10
C VAL A 721 14.19 19.22 14.16
N LYS A 722 14.44 18.93 15.44
CA LYS A 722 13.71 19.51 16.57
C LYS A 722 14.53 20.61 17.20
N ILE A 723 13.91 21.76 17.46
CA ILE A 723 14.59 22.88 18.12
C ILE A 723 13.72 23.39 19.26
N ARG A 724 14.32 23.54 20.43
CA ARG A 724 13.73 24.13 21.63
C ARG A 724 14.69 25.19 22.17
N ASN A 725 14.23 26.43 22.30
CA ASN A 725 15.03 27.52 22.86
C ASN A 725 14.27 28.18 24.01
N THR A 726 14.66 27.85 25.24
CA THR A 726 14.07 28.35 26.48
C THR A 726 14.94 29.40 27.18
N ALA A 727 16.00 29.88 26.52
CA ALA A 727 16.83 30.96 27.04
C ALA A 727 16.03 32.25 27.29
N ALA A 728 16.46 33.03 28.29
CA ALA A 728 15.79 34.27 28.70
C ALA A 728 15.89 35.39 27.66
N GLU A 729 17.07 35.56 27.04
CA GLU A 729 17.30 36.52 25.95
C GLU A 729 17.70 35.74 24.70
N LYS A 730 16.96 35.88 23.60
CA LYS A 730 17.16 35.05 22.39
C LYS A 730 16.70 35.73 21.10
N ASP A 731 17.23 35.24 19.98
CA ASP A 731 16.79 35.56 18.62
C ASP A 731 15.92 34.41 18.07
N ALA A 732 15.63 34.43 16.77
CA ALA A 732 14.81 33.38 16.14
C ALA A 732 15.42 31.97 16.32
N ALA A 733 14.57 30.94 16.48
CA ALA A 733 15.03 29.56 16.66
C ALA A 733 15.84 29.06 15.45
N ILE A 734 15.47 29.51 14.25
CA ILE A 734 16.29 29.44 13.04
C ILE A 734 16.50 30.87 12.52
N LEU A 735 17.76 31.29 12.39
CA LEU A 735 18.16 32.58 11.83
C LEU A 735 19.10 32.37 10.64
N VAL A 736 18.74 32.92 9.48
CA VAL A 736 19.62 32.99 8.31
C VAL A 736 19.85 34.44 7.93
N ASP A 737 21.08 34.92 8.09
CA ASP A 737 21.44 36.33 7.89
C ASP A 737 22.52 36.49 6.81
N GLY A 738 22.10 36.97 5.65
CA GLY A 738 22.95 37.31 4.51
C GLY A 738 23.18 38.81 4.35
N ARG A 739 22.82 39.66 5.32
CA ARG A 739 22.91 41.12 5.15
C ARG A 739 24.32 41.61 4.84
N ASN A 740 25.34 40.90 5.31
CA ASN A 740 26.77 41.26 5.18
C ASN A 740 27.50 40.54 4.02
N VAL A 741 26.80 39.81 3.14
CA VAL A 741 27.43 39.22 1.95
C VAL A 741 27.80 40.29 0.92
N LYS A 742 29.01 40.15 0.37
CA LYS A 742 29.52 40.87 -0.80
C LYS A 742 29.16 40.09 -2.07
N ASP A 743 29.32 40.70 -3.24
CA ASP A 743 29.11 40.04 -4.53
C ASP A 743 29.88 38.70 -4.60
N GLY A 744 29.15 37.62 -4.86
CA GLY A 744 29.64 36.23 -4.85
C GLY A 744 29.22 35.40 -3.61
N GLY A 745 28.98 36.03 -2.46
CA GLY A 745 28.59 35.34 -1.22
C GLY A 745 27.08 35.13 -1.07
N SER A 746 26.69 34.17 -0.22
CA SER A 746 25.28 33.89 0.13
C SER A 746 25.13 33.46 1.60
N ALA A 747 23.89 33.37 2.10
CA ALA A 747 23.55 32.74 3.37
C ALA A 747 22.37 31.80 3.13
N LYS A 748 22.56 30.49 3.29
CA LYS A 748 21.59 29.48 2.82
C LYS A 748 21.39 28.32 3.80
N LEU A 749 20.14 28.01 4.11
CA LEU A 749 19.75 26.82 4.87
C LEU A 749 18.86 25.92 4.03
N VAL A 750 19.16 24.62 3.99
CA VAL A 750 18.32 23.58 3.40
C VAL A 750 18.12 22.47 4.42
N ILE A 751 16.88 22.23 4.85
CA ILE A 751 16.49 21.03 5.60
C ILE A 751 15.62 20.20 4.65
N LYS A 752 16.11 19.03 4.24
CA LYS A 752 15.45 18.23 3.17
C LYS A 752 14.17 17.56 3.66
N GLY A 753 14.15 17.07 4.90
CA GLY A 753 13.03 16.38 5.53
C GLY A 753 12.17 17.28 6.42
N LEU A 754 11.66 16.70 7.50
CA LEU A 754 10.74 17.36 8.43
C LEU A 754 11.45 18.18 9.52
N VAL A 755 10.75 19.17 10.06
CA VAL A 755 11.14 19.93 11.26
C VAL A 755 10.07 19.89 12.35
N ASP A 756 10.47 20.12 13.60
CA ASP A 756 9.57 20.40 14.73
C ASP A 756 10.18 21.55 15.55
N VAL A 757 9.84 22.80 15.18
CA VAL A 757 10.46 24.02 15.71
C VAL A 757 9.40 24.82 16.46
N GLU A 758 9.69 25.17 17.70
CA GLU A 758 8.89 26.12 18.48
C GLU A 758 9.77 27.23 19.07
N ASN A 759 9.18 28.42 19.20
CA ASN A 759 9.83 29.56 19.85
C ASN A 759 8.76 30.48 20.47
N ASP A 760 9.09 31.14 21.57
CA ASP A 760 8.32 32.24 22.17
C ASP A 760 9.12 33.55 22.12
N ASP A 761 8.42 34.66 22.39
CA ASP A 761 8.87 36.06 22.38
C ASP A 761 9.42 36.63 21.06
N VAL A 762 10.05 35.81 20.21
CA VAL A 762 10.67 36.17 18.93
C VAL A 762 10.32 35.14 17.85
N SER A 763 10.65 35.44 16.58
CA SER A 763 10.24 34.62 15.43
C SER A 763 10.68 33.16 15.55
N VAL A 764 9.94 32.20 14.98
CA VAL A 764 10.41 30.81 14.92
C VAL A 764 11.49 30.67 13.85
N ILE A 765 11.20 31.14 12.63
CA ILE A 765 12.15 31.16 11.51
C ILE A 765 12.29 32.58 10.97
N GLN A 766 13.52 33.08 10.86
CA GLN A 766 13.82 34.39 10.31
C GLN A 766 14.90 34.35 9.22
N ALA A 767 14.61 34.97 8.07
CA ALA A 767 15.53 35.14 6.95
C ALA A 767 15.77 36.64 6.69
N ASN A 768 17.02 37.11 6.79
CA ASN A 768 17.44 38.48 6.52
C ASN A 768 18.38 38.48 5.29
N LYS A 769 17.89 38.76 4.08
CA LYS A 769 18.67 38.61 2.83
C LYS A 769 19.28 37.19 2.63
N GLY A 770 18.70 36.19 3.29
CA GLY A 770 19.11 34.80 3.24
C GLY A 770 18.04 33.89 2.63
N ASP A 771 18.45 32.71 2.20
CA ASP A 771 17.61 31.69 1.56
C ASP A 771 17.36 30.51 2.53
N VAL A 772 16.09 30.22 2.85
CA VAL A 772 15.69 29.07 3.67
C VAL A 772 14.81 28.13 2.87
N SER A 773 15.12 26.84 2.85
CA SER A 773 14.32 25.78 2.24
C SER A 773 14.06 24.66 3.25
N ILE A 774 12.80 24.30 3.49
CA ILE A 774 12.40 23.26 4.45
C ILE A 774 11.45 22.26 3.77
N GLY A 775 11.67 20.96 3.99
CA GLY A 775 10.84 19.88 3.44
C GLY A 775 9.40 19.89 3.95
N GLY A 776 9.19 20.00 5.26
CA GLY A 776 7.86 20.10 5.88
C GLY A 776 7.93 20.07 7.41
N GLY A 777 6.81 19.77 8.07
CA GLY A 777 6.73 19.60 9.52
C GLY A 777 6.06 20.75 10.28
N LYS A 778 6.39 20.89 11.58
CA LYS A 778 5.73 21.77 12.55
C LYS A 778 6.56 23.02 12.84
N ILE A 779 5.92 24.18 12.75
CA ILE A 779 6.52 25.51 13.00
C ILE A 779 5.56 26.30 13.88
N ILE A 780 5.84 26.39 15.18
CA ILE A 780 4.88 26.85 16.20
C ILE A 780 5.42 28.08 16.94
N ALA A 781 4.84 29.25 16.66
CA ALA A 781 5.05 30.46 17.44
C ALA A 781 4.17 30.42 18.69
N LYS A 782 4.78 30.54 19.87
CA LYS A 782 4.12 30.55 21.17
C LYS A 782 3.91 31.99 21.66
N GLY A 783 2.79 32.22 22.32
CA GLY A 783 2.40 33.54 22.83
C GLY A 783 1.96 34.53 21.73
N ASP A 784 1.95 35.81 22.09
CA ASP A 784 1.48 36.94 21.29
C ASP A 784 2.61 37.74 20.63
N LYS A 785 3.86 37.59 21.09
CA LYS A 785 5.05 38.31 20.59
C LYS A 785 5.82 37.59 19.46
N ALA A 786 5.70 36.27 19.35
CA ALA A 786 6.40 35.47 18.34
C ALA A 786 5.64 35.41 17.00
N SER A 787 6.36 35.42 15.87
CA SER A 787 5.81 35.14 14.52
C SER A 787 6.33 33.79 14.02
N SER A 788 5.56 33.06 13.21
CA SER A 788 5.99 31.76 12.70
C SER A 788 7.15 31.93 11.71
N LEU A 789 6.94 32.77 10.69
CA LEU A 789 7.92 33.08 9.65
C LEU A 789 8.12 34.59 9.56
N LYS A 790 9.38 35.03 9.49
CA LYS A 790 9.73 36.44 9.23
C LYS A 790 10.78 36.54 8.13
N ILE A 791 10.47 37.28 7.07
CA ILE A 791 11.33 37.45 5.91
C ILE A 791 11.63 38.94 5.73
N ASN A 792 12.91 39.32 5.69
CA ASN A 792 13.36 40.70 5.60
C ASN A 792 14.41 40.88 4.50
N ASN A 793 14.48 42.09 3.93
CA ASN A 793 15.59 42.58 3.10
C ASN A 793 15.93 41.64 1.92
N ASP A 794 14.96 41.38 1.05
CA ASP A 794 15.06 40.51 -0.13
C ASP A 794 15.35 39.02 0.17
N GLY A 795 15.26 38.61 1.44
CA GLY A 795 15.35 37.21 1.85
C GLY A 795 14.21 36.36 1.26
N LYS A 796 14.39 35.03 1.31
CA LYS A 796 13.47 34.04 0.76
C LYS A 796 13.28 32.89 1.73
N ILE A 797 12.02 32.53 2.01
CA ILE A 797 11.67 31.27 2.68
C ILE A 797 10.84 30.43 1.71
N GLN A 798 11.14 29.13 1.60
CA GLN A 798 10.32 28.16 0.88
C GLN A 798 10.09 26.90 1.71
N ILE A 799 8.85 26.40 1.73
CA ILE A 799 8.43 25.23 2.52
C ILE A 799 7.65 24.27 1.63
N ASN A 800 8.05 22.99 1.65
CA ASN A 800 7.42 21.88 0.91
C ASN A 800 7.37 22.10 -0.63
N GLY A 801 8.28 22.94 -1.13
CA GLY A 801 8.35 23.34 -2.53
C GLY A 801 9.54 24.24 -2.82
N ASN A 802 9.64 24.65 -4.08
CA ASN A 802 10.71 25.47 -4.61
C ASN A 802 10.16 26.74 -5.25
N LEU A 803 10.62 27.91 -4.80
CA LEU A 803 10.29 29.21 -5.38
C LEU A 803 11.49 29.70 -6.21
N SER A 804 11.37 29.55 -7.53
CA SER A 804 12.39 29.98 -8.48
C SER A 804 12.57 31.51 -8.51
N ASP A 805 13.70 32.00 -9.02
CA ASP A 805 13.94 33.44 -9.15
C ASP A 805 13.04 34.15 -10.17
N ARG A 806 12.37 33.39 -11.05
CA ARG A 806 11.27 33.88 -11.89
C ARG A 806 9.92 33.90 -11.17
N ASN A 807 9.92 33.73 -9.85
CA ASN A 807 8.76 33.73 -8.97
C ASN A 807 7.69 32.67 -9.33
N VAL A 808 8.11 31.56 -9.92
CA VAL A 808 7.28 30.36 -10.12
C VAL A 808 7.52 29.43 -8.93
N LEU A 809 6.44 29.10 -8.21
CA LEU A 809 6.40 28.10 -7.14
C LEU A 809 6.08 26.73 -7.73
N THR A 810 6.78 25.70 -7.27
CA THR A 810 6.48 24.29 -7.60
C THR A 810 6.50 23.44 -6.34
N ALA A 811 5.54 22.52 -6.20
CA ALA A 811 5.52 21.54 -5.11
C ALA A 811 6.76 20.64 -5.08
N GLY A 812 7.12 20.16 -3.89
CA GLY A 812 8.13 19.13 -3.71
C GLY A 812 7.73 17.80 -4.36
N ALA A 813 8.71 16.96 -4.68
CA ALA A 813 8.48 15.62 -5.25
C ALA A 813 7.81 14.65 -4.26
N VAL A 814 7.98 14.92 -2.96
CA VAL A 814 7.26 14.26 -1.87
C VAL A 814 6.31 15.29 -1.25
N LYS A 815 5.08 14.86 -0.92
CA LYS A 815 4.12 15.68 -0.17
C LYS A 815 4.38 15.51 1.32
N HIS A 816 4.52 16.60 2.05
CA HIS A 816 4.66 16.59 3.50
C HIS A 816 3.55 17.38 4.18
N ASP A 817 3.16 16.95 5.38
CA ASP A 817 2.36 17.79 6.28
C ASP A 817 3.15 19.04 6.67
N VAL A 818 2.55 20.20 6.49
CA VAL A 818 3.08 21.49 6.90
C VAL A 818 2.11 22.12 7.90
N GLN A 819 2.53 22.28 9.15
CA GLN A 819 1.70 22.75 10.26
C GLN A 819 2.30 24.02 10.86
N ILE A 820 1.75 25.17 10.46
CA ILE A 820 2.25 26.49 10.86
C ILE A 820 1.26 27.13 11.84
N GLU A 821 1.75 27.54 13.01
CA GLU A 821 0.96 28.30 13.98
C GLU A 821 1.65 29.64 14.29
N GLY A 822 0.92 30.73 14.08
CA GLY A 822 1.39 32.10 14.23
C GLY A 822 1.46 32.86 12.91
N ASN A 823 1.33 34.19 13.01
CA ASN A 823 1.36 35.12 11.87
C ASN A 823 2.68 35.05 11.10
N VAL A 824 2.60 35.30 9.80
CA VAL A 824 3.70 35.35 8.84
C VAL A 824 3.98 36.80 8.45
N LEU A 825 5.24 37.21 8.54
CA LEU A 825 5.71 38.58 8.32
C LEU A 825 6.68 38.66 7.12
N ALA A 826 6.14 38.88 5.92
CA ALA A 826 6.92 38.90 4.68
C ALA A 826 7.40 40.33 4.31
N GLN A 827 8.27 40.95 5.12
CA GLN A 827 8.67 42.36 5.02
C GLN A 827 9.75 42.60 3.93
N LYS A 828 9.33 42.98 2.71
CA LYS A 828 10.21 43.09 1.52
C LYS A 828 10.99 41.80 1.26
N GLY A 829 10.32 40.66 1.39
CA GLY A 829 10.88 39.33 1.15
C GLY A 829 9.97 38.46 0.29
N ARG A 830 10.42 37.25 -0.03
CA ARG A 830 9.67 36.26 -0.80
C ARG A 830 9.33 35.04 0.05
N LEU A 831 8.08 34.57 -0.01
CA LEU A 831 7.64 33.32 0.63
C LEU A 831 7.05 32.39 -0.42
N GLY A 832 7.53 31.15 -0.51
CA GLY A 832 6.89 30.06 -1.24
C GLY A 832 6.34 29.02 -0.27
N LEU A 833 5.03 28.85 -0.20
CA LEU A 833 4.38 27.96 0.76
C LEU A 833 3.51 26.92 0.05
N VAL A 834 3.84 25.64 0.20
CA VAL A 834 3.06 24.54 -0.40
C VAL A 834 2.38 23.74 0.72
N LEU A 835 1.06 23.80 0.76
CA LEU A 835 0.21 22.96 1.61
C LEU A 835 -0.55 22.00 0.69
N ASN A 836 -0.20 20.72 0.69
CA ASN A 836 -0.67 19.74 -0.29
C ASN A 836 -1.05 18.37 0.31
N THR A 837 -1.47 18.38 1.57
CA THR A 837 -2.04 17.24 2.31
C THR A 837 -3.21 17.74 3.16
N ASP A 838 -4.11 16.84 3.56
CA ASP A 838 -5.20 17.14 4.50
C ASP A 838 -4.69 17.43 5.92
N GLY A 839 -3.54 16.86 6.31
CA GLY A 839 -2.81 17.19 7.53
C GLY A 839 -2.09 18.55 7.52
N SER A 840 -2.03 19.24 6.38
CA SER A 840 -1.37 20.55 6.24
C SER A 840 -2.29 21.72 6.61
N TYR A 841 -1.80 22.62 7.46
CA TYR A 841 -2.51 23.85 7.80
C TYR A 841 -1.61 25.03 8.16
N ILE A 842 -2.17 26.23 8.06
CA ILE A 842 -1.65 27.44 8.70
C ILE A 842 -2.74 28.10 9.55
N LYS A 843 -2.41 28.47 10.80
CA LYS A 843 -3.24 29.25 11.74
C LYS A 843 -2.56 30.59 12.00
N GLY A 844 -2.96 31.63 11.28
CA GLY A 844 -2.31 32.94 11.33
C GLY A 844 -2.70 33.88 10.18
N LEU A 845 -2.38 35.15 10.33
CA LEU A 845 -2.42 36.16 9.26
C LEU A 845 -1.14 36.10 8.42
N ILE A 846 -1.20 36.46 7.13
CA ILE A 846 -0.05 36.51 6.22
C ILE A 846 0.08 37.93 5.66
N GLY A 847 0.90 38.78 6.30
CA GLY A 847 0.95 40.20 5.97
C GLY A 847 2.22 40.92 6.43
N THR A 848 2.17 42.26 6.47
CA THR A 848 3.29 43.11 6.87
C THR A 848 2.82 44.39 7.56
N ASP A 849 3.75 45.12 8.16
CA ASP A 849 3.57 46.55 8.45
C ASP A 849 3.36 47.36 7.15
N VAL A 850 2.68 48.50 7.26
CA VAL A 850 2.39 49.42 6.14
C VAL A 850 3.67 49.83 5.42
N GLY A 851 3.65 49.80 4.08
CA GLY A 851 4.79 50.20 3.24
C GLY A 851 5.96 49.20 3.18
N THR A 852 5.81 48.01 3.76
CA THR A 852 6.87 46.97 3.77
C THR A 852 6.49 45.67 3.05
N ALA A 853 5.45 45.67 2.22
CA ALA A 853 4.91 44.47 1.57
C ALA A 853 5.96 43.70 0.73
N GLY A 854 6.13 42.42 1.04
CA GLY A 854 6.82 41.43 0.20
C GLY A 854 5.84 40.65 -0.68
N GLN A 855 6.27 39.48 -1.15
CA GLN A 855 5.53 38.64 -2.10
C GLN A 855 5.36 37.21 -1.57
N THR A 856 4.12 36.79 -1.35
CA THR A 856 3.78 35.41 -0.95
C THR A 856 3.18 34.64 -2.11
N TYR A 857 3.75 33.47 -2.40
CA TYR A 857 3.30 32.50 -3.39
C TYR A 857 2.82 31.28 -2.62
N MET A 858 1.61 30.81 -2.90
CA MET A 858 0.98 29.74 -2.14
C MET A 858 0.36 28.68 -3.05
N MET A 859 0.57 27.42 -2.69
CA MET A 859 -0.20 26.28 -3.17
C MET A 859 -1.05 25.74 -2.02
N LEU A 860 -2.35 25.55 -2.25
CA LEU A 860 -3.32 25.08 -1.25
C LEU A 860 -4.19 23.97 -1.88
N SER A 861 -3.76 22.71 -1.75
CA SER A 861 -4.39 21.56 -2.40
C SER A 861 -4.70 20.40 -1.45
N ASP A 862 -5.42 19.40 -1.95
CA ASP A 862 -5.63 18.10 -1.28
C ASP A 862 -6.30 18.20 0.10
N GLY A 863 -7.17 19.19 0.31
CA GLY A 863 -7.86 19.41 1.58
C GLY A 863 -7.13 20.30 2.60
N ALA A 864 -5.90 20.75 2.29
CA ALA A 864 -5.12 21.64 3.14
C ALA A 864 -5.90 22.90 3.57
N SER A 865 -5.63 23.41 4.77
CA SER A 865 -6.46 24.43 5.43
C SER A 865 -5.71 25.67 5.91
N TRP A 866 -6.09 26.87 5.46
CA TRP A 866 -5.70 28.14 6.09
C TRP A 866 -6.80 28.60 7.04
N TYR A 867 -6.53 28.59 8.34
CA TYR A 867 -7.32 29.29 9.34
C TYR A 867 -6.81 30.72 9.46
N HIS A 868 -7.54 31.66 8.86
CA HIS A 868 -7.22 33.09 8.91
C HIS A 868 -7.70 33.65 10.24
N GLU A 869 -6.81 33.60 11.23
CA GLU A 869 -7.02 34.06 12.59
C GLU A 869 -5.78 34.81 13.09
N GLY A 870 -5.98 35.83 13.94
CA GLY A 870 -4.87 36.61 14.50
C GLY A 870 -4.16 35.82 15.60
N LYS A 871 -2.93 35.38 15.34
CA LYS A 871 -2.15 34.55 16.28
C LYS A 871 -0.69 34.97 16.31
N GLY A 872 -0.18 35.36 17.47
CA GLY A 872 1.20 35.83 17.59
C GLY A 872 1.43 37.25 17.08
N ALA A 873 2.69 37.54 16.73
CA ALA A 873 3.23 38.88 16.56
C ALA A 873 2.45 39.73 15.56
N ARG A 874 2.38 41.04 15.83
CA ARG A 874 1.89 42.07 14.88
C ARG A 874 0.44 41.92 14.41
N THR A 875 -0.38 41.12 15.08
CA THR A 875 -1.81 40.93 14.76
C THR A 875 -2.54 42.25 14.47
N ASP A 876 -2.39 43.27 15.34
CA ASP A 876 -3.06 44.56 15.15
C ASP A 876 -2.42 45.46 14.07
N SER A 877 -1.14 45.23 13.76
CA SER A 877 -0.38 45.99 12.77
C SER A 877 -0.68 45.52 11.34
N ILE A 878 -0.91 44.22 11.17
CA ILE A 878 -1.37 43.63 9.92
C ILE A 878 -2.80 44.15 9.63
N LYS A 879 -2.96 44.87 8.52
CA LYS A 879 -4.27 45.45 8.12
C LYS A 879 -5.05 44.57 7.15
N GLU A 880 -4.37 43.71 6.42
CA GLU A 880 -4.91 42.73 5.47
C GLU A 880 -3.91 41.58 5.36
N SER A 881 -4.37 40.40 4.94
CA SER A 881 -3.46 39.34 4.47
C SER A 881 -3.31 39.40 2.96
N LYS A 882 -2.09 39.27 2.45
CA LYS A 882 -1.76 39.49 1.04
C LYS A 882 -1.01 38.31 0.43
N ILE A 883 -1.60 37.74 -0.62
CA ILE A 883 -1.04 36.66 -1.43
C ILE A 883 -0.83 37.18 -2.86
N LYS A 884 0.38 37.02 -3.39
CA LYS A 884 0.74 37.45 -4.75
C LYS A 884 0.17 36.48 -5.79
N ASN A 885 0.42 35.18 -5.60
CA ASN A 885 -0.17 34.11 -6.40
C ASN A 885 -0.72 33.01 -5.47
N LEU A 886 -1.98 32.63 -5.64
CA LEU A 886 -2.58 31.45 -5.02
C LEU A 886 -2.99 30.45 -6.10
N GLU A 887 -2.40 29.26 -6.07
CA GLU A 887 -2.87 28.10 -6.83
C GLU A 887 -3.55 27.13 -5.87
N ALA A 888 -4.82 26.81 -6.11
CA ALA A 888 -5.61 25.97 -5.23
C ALA A 888 -6.22 24.79 -5.99
N ASP A 889 -6.23 23.61 -5.36
CA ASP A 889 -6.93 22.43 -5.88
C ASP A 889 -7.54 21.62 -4.72
N GLY A 890 -8.77 21.99 -4.35
CA GLY A 890 -9.47 21.41 -3.20
C GLY A 890 -9.03 21.98 -1.85
N GLY A 891 -8.32 23.11 -1.87
CA GLY A 891 -7.90 23.84 -0.68
C GLY A 891 -9.04 24.52 0.08
N ASN A 892 -8.84 24.75 1.38
CA ASN A 892 -9.82 25.36 2.27
C ASN A 892 -9.25 26.62 2.95
N ILE A 893 -10.00 27.73 2.93
CA ILE A 893 -9.69 28.94 3.71
C ILE A 893 -10.85 29.18 4.68
N TYR A 894 -10.58 29.24 5.97
CA TYR A 894 -11.53 29.62 7.02
C TYR A 894 -11.28 31.07 7.39
N GLN A 895 -12.13 31.97 6.89
CA GLN A 895 -12.01 33.41 7.13
C GLN A 895 -12.67 33.76 8.46
N LYS A 896 -11.86 33.82 9.54
CA LYS A 896 -12.31 34.06 10.92
C LYS A 896 -11.97 35.44 11.45
N ASN A 897 -11.13 36.23 10.78
CA ASN A 897 -10.66 37.52 11.29
C ASN A 897 -11.32 38.68 10.55
N GLU A 898 -11.46 39.83 11.21
CA GLU A 898 -11.98 41.06 10.59
C GLU A 898 -11.09 41.64 9.48
N LYS A 899 -9.79 41.28 9.42
CA LYS A 899 -8.91 41.76 8.33
C LYS A 899 -9.24 41.04 7.02
N PRO A 900 -9.30 41.74 5.86
CA PRO A 900 -9.56 41.11 4.57
C PRO A 900 -8.38 40.25 4.10
N ILE A 901 -8.66 39.39 3.11
CA ILE A 901 -7.66 38.64 2.33
C ILE A 901 -7.64 39.20 0.91
N THR A 902 -6.46 39.58 0.43
CA THR A 902 -6.22 40.03 -0.94
C THR A 902 -5.35 39.00 -1.67
N ILE A 903 -5.88 38.36 -2.72
CA ILE A 903 -5.17 37.43 -3.60
C ILE A 903 -5.01 38.10 -4.96
N GLU A 904 -3.80 38.50 -5.34
CA GLU A 904 -3.61 39.28 -6.57
C GLU A 904 -3.80 38.44 -7.83
N ASN A 905 -3.28 37.21 -7.86
CA ASN A 905 -3.43 36.27 -8.98
C ASN A 905 -3.93 34.92 -8.45
N TYR A 906 -5.12 34.50 -8.87
CA TYR A 906 -5.75 33.24 -8.45
C TYR A 906 -5.82 32.21 -9.57
N LYS A 907 -5.64 30.93 -9.25
CA LYS A 907 -5.80 29.80 -10.18
C LYS A 907 -6.41 28.59 -9.46
N GLY A 908 -7.41 27.96 -10.09
CA GLY A 908 -7.92 26.66 -9.68
C GLY A 908 -9.19 26.75 -8.82
N ASN A 909 -9.33 25.87 -7.82
CA ASN A 909 -10.55 25.66 -7.04
C ASN A 909 -10.29 25.59 -5.52
N MET A 910 -10.97 26.45 -4.75
CA MET A 910 -10.93 26.46 -3.28
C MET A 910 -12.32 26.67 -2.65
N LYS A 911 -12.46 26.24 -1.40
CA LYS A 911 -13.60 26.53 -0.52
C LYS A 911 -13.23 27.64 0.45
N LEU A 912 -14.13 28.60 0.65
CA LEU A 912 -13.98 29.74 1.54
C LEU A 912 -15.09 29.74 2.60
N PHE A 913 -14.74 29.47 3.86
CA PHE A 913 -15.69 29.30 4.96
C PHE A 913 -15.85 30.58 5.76
N TYR A 914 -17.10 30.99 5.95
CA TYR A 914 -17.52 32.10 6.80
C TYR A 914 -18.45 31.61 7.90
N LYS A 915 -18.17 32.03 9.14
CA LYS A 915 -19.13 31.93 10.24
C LYS A 915 -20.00 33.18 10.27
N HIS A 916 -21.30 33.00 10.51
CA HIS A 916 -22.25 34.08 10.72
C HIS A 916 -22.81 34.10 12.14
N GLU A 917 -23.46 35.21 12.48
CA GLU A 917 -24.37 35.37 13.62
C GLU A 917 -25.83 35.42 13.13
N ASN A 918 -26.79 35.40 14.06
CA ASN A 918 -28.22 35.48 13.76
C ASN A 918 -28.64 34.44 12.69
N ALA A 919 -29.35 34.86 11.65
CA ALA A 919 -29.71 34.03 10.51
C ALA A 919 -28.75 34.21 9.31
N GLY A 920 -27.73 35.07 9.38
CA GLY A 920 -26.77 35.28 8.29
C GLY A 920 -27.34 36.00 7.05
N THR A 921 -28.49 36.68 7.19
CA THR A 921 -29.21 37.33 6.07
C THR A 921 -28.67 38.71 5.72
N ARG A 922 -27.69 39.22 6.47
CA ARG A 922 -27.11 40.55 6.24
C ARG A 922 -25.60 40.55 6.33
N ALA A 923 -24.96 41.53 5.68
CA ALA A 923 -23.50 41.65 5.67
C ALA A 923 -22.91 41.81 7.09
N GLU A 924 -23.62 42.50 7.99
CA GLU A 924 -23.22 42.70 9.38
C GLU A 924 -23.29 41.44 10.26
N ASP A 925 -23.97 40.37 9.82
CA ASP A 925 -23.98 39.07 10.53
C ASP A 925 -22.63 38.34 10.42
N TYR A 926 -21.81 38.70 9.42
CA TYR A 926 -20.51 38.10 9.15
C TYR A 926 -19.37 39.02 9.63
N LYS A 927 -18.84 38.78 10.83
CA LYS A 927 -17.82 39.64 11.46
C LYS A 927 -16.43 39.56 10.82
N SER A 928 -16.16 38.52 10.04
CA SER A 928 -14.88 38.38 9.34
C SER A 928 -14.83 39.18 8.03
N GLY A 929 -13.62 39.58 7.66
CA GLY A 929 -13.34 40.47 6.54
C GLY A 929 -13.57 39.80 5.19
N ASP A 930 -13.69 40.62 4.16
CA ASP A 930 -14.01 40.19 2.80
C ASP A 930 -12.77 39.55 2.12
N VAL A 931 -12.99 38.81 1.02
CA VAL A 931 -11.92 38.26 0.18
C VAL A 931 -11.94 38.90 -1.20
N HIS A 932 -10.82 39.49 -1.59
CA HIS A 932 -10.59 40.11 -2.88
C HIS A 932 -9.70 39.24 -3.77
N ILE A 933 -10.20 38.94 -4.97
CA ILE A 933 -9.45 38.30 -6.06
C ILE A 933 -9.12 39.38 -7.09
N GLY A 934 -7.82 39.64 -7.29
CA GLY A 934 -7.33 40.62 -8.26
C GLY A 934 -7.65 40.19 -9.70
N SER A 935 -6.95 39.15 -10.18
CA SER A 935 -7.15 38.49 -11.48
C SER A 935 -7.23 36.98 -11.30
N ALA A 936 -7.92 36.29 -12.22
CA ALA A 936 -8.09 34.84 -12.21
C ALA A 936 -7.57 34.18 -13.49
N ALA A 937 -7.02 32.97 -13.36
CA ALA A 937 -6.73 32.11 -14.50
C ALA A 937 -8.01 31.50 -15.08
N GLU A 938 -7.96 31.10 -16.36
CA GLU A 938 -9.09 30.49 -17.06
C GLU A 938 -9.67 29.27 -16.30
N GLY A 939 -11.00 29.19 -16.21
CA GLY A 939 -11.71 28.10 -15.55
C GLY A 939 -11.64 28.08 -14.01
N SER A 940 -11.13 29.13 -13.36
CA SER A 940 -11.01 29.20 -11.90
C SER A 940 -12.37 29.28 -11.20
N ARG A 941 -12.46 28.70 -9.99
CA ARG A 941 -13.71 28.54 -9.22
C ARG A 941 -13.50 28.83 -7.75
N ILE A 942 -14.49 29.45 -7.09
CA ILE A 942 -14.53 29.59 -5.63
C ILE A 942 -15.93 29.22 -5.12
N THR A 943 -16.00 28.38 -4.08
CA THR A 943 -17.25 28.11 -3.36
C THR A 943 -17.17 28.78 -1.99
N VAL A 944 -18.05 29.76 -1.74
CA VAL A 944 -18.18 30.44 -0.44
C VAL A 944 -19.24 29.70 0.38
N ILE A 945 -18.91 29.31 1.61
CA ILE A 945 -19.67 28.37 2.42
C ILE A 945 -19.98 28.96 3.79
N THR A 946 -21.22 28.81 4.24
CA THR A 946 -21.62 29.02 5.63
C THR A 946 -22.44 27.82 6.14
N ASP A 947 -22.69 27.74 7.45
CA ASP A 947 -23.50 26.66 8.04
C ASP A 947 -25.00 27.02 8.08
N ASN A 948 -25.84 26.11 8.58
CA ASN A 948 -27.30 26.28 8.63
C ASN A 948 -27.83 26.80 9.99
N SER A 949 -26.97 27.29 10.88
CA SER A 949 -27.36 27.68 12.24
C SER A 949 -28.35 28.86 12.22
N GLY A 950 -29.58 28.63 12.67
CA GLY A 950 -30.59 29.70 12.74
C GLY A 950 -31.23 30.07 11.38
N ILE A 951 -30.99 29.27 10.34
CA ILE A 951 -31.64 29.41 9.03
C ILE A 951 -32.85 28.49 8.94
N THR A 952 -34.01 29.04 8.58
CA THR A 952 -35.23 28.27 8.28
C THR A 952 -35.14 27.78 6.84
N MET A 953 -34.61 26.57 6.63
CA MET A 953 -34.34 26.03 5.29
C MET A 953 -35.58 25.87 4.38
N THR A 954 -36.80 25.99 4.91
CA THR A 954 -38.07 26.01 4.15
C THR A 954 -38.53 27.41 3.72
N ASP A 955 -37.86 28.47 4.19
CA ASP A 955 -38.12 29.85 3.78
C ASP A 955 -37.15 30.22 2.64
N GLU A 956 -37.64 30.12 1.40
CA GLU A 956 -36.85 30.43 0.19
C GLU A 956 -36.33 31.88 0.16
N ALA A 957 -37.05 32.82 0.79
CA ALA A 957 -36.64 34.22 0.86
C ALA A 957 -35.51 34.40 1.88
N GLN A 958 -35.61 33.77 3.06
CA GLN A 958 -34.51 33.75 4.02
C GLN A 958 -33.27 33.07 3.43
N VAL A 959 -33.41 31.88 2.83
CA VAL A 959 -32.31 31.16 2.17
C VAL A 959 -31.66 32.00 1.07
N TYR A 960 -32.44 32.73 0.26
CA TYR A 960 -31.90 33.66 -0.73
C TYR A 960 -31.08 34.79 -0.09
N GLU A 961 -31.60 35.47 0.93
CA GLU A 961 -30.89 36.59 1.57
C GLU A 961 -29.59 36.12 2.26
N VAL A 962 -29.55 34.91 2.84
CA VAL A 962 -28.29 34.32 3.34
C VAL A 962 -27.29 34.11 2.23
N LEU A 963 -27.68 33.39 1.16
CA LEU A 963 -26.77 33.10 0.04
C LEU A 963 -26.28 34.39 -0.64
N ASN A 964 -27.11 35.42 -0.69
CA ASN A 964 -26.78 36.73 -1.24
C ASN A 964 -25.84 37.54 -0.33
N ALA A 965 -26.08 37.56 0.98
CA ALA A 965 -25.19 38.20 1.96
C ALA A 965 -23.82 37.52 2.03
N LEU A 966 -23.80 36.18 1.96
CA LEU A 966 -22.59 35.36 1.88
C LEU A 966 -21.82 35.62 0.58
N ALA A 967 -22.50 35.68 -0.57
CA ALA A 967 -21.88 36.03 -1.85
C ALA A 967 -21.25 37.43 -1.83
N GLY A 968 -21.86 38.36 -1.11
CA GLY A 968 -21.37 39.73 -0.90
C GLY A 968 -19.99 39.84 -0.22
N LYS A 969 -19.45 38.74 0.33
CA LYS A 969 -18.11 38.64 0.93
C LYS A 969 -16.98 38.35 -0.06
N LEU A 970 -17.29 37.93 -1.28
CA LEU A 970 -16.30 37.69 -2.33
C LEU A 970 -16.32 38.85 -3.33
N TYR A 971 -15.13 39.37 -3.65
CA TYR A 971 -14.92 40.42 -4.64
C TYR A 971 -13.99 39.91 -5.75
N TYR A 972 -14.36 40.14 -7.01
CA TYR A 972 -13.53 39.91 -8.18
C TYR A 972 -13.15 41.24 -8.82
N ASP A 973 -11.99 41.77 -8.43
CA ASP A 973 -11.60 43.15 -8.72
C ASP A 973 -11.38 43.43 -10.21
N ALA A 974 -10.94 42.44 -11.01
CA ALA A 974 -10.81 42.58 -12.46
C ALA A 974 -12.12 42.46 -13.25
N TYR A 975 -13.24 42.07 -12.61
CA TYR A 975 -14.54 41.98 -13.28
C TYR A 975 -15.01 43.35 -13.81
N LYS A 976 -14.76 44.42 -13.03
CA LYS A 976 -15.03 45.82 -13.44
C LYS A 976 -14.22 46.29 -14.66
N THR A 977 -13.15 45.57 -15.01
CA THR A 977 -12.33 45.80 -16.21
C THR A 977 -12.60 44.79 -17.33
N GLY A 978 -13.61 43.93 -17.19
CA GLY A 978 -14.05 42.98 -18.22
C GLY A 978 -13.32 41.63 -18.21
N GLU A 979 -12.66 41.24 -17.10
CA GLU A 979 -12.16 39.87 -16.95
C GLU A 979 -13.27 38.96 -16.39
N GLU A 980 -13.61 37.89 -17.11
CA GLU A 980 -14.73 36.99 -16.77
C GLU A 980 -14.28 35.52 -16.60
N LYS A 981 -13.13 35.31 -15.93
CA LYS A 981 -12.47 33.98 -15.82
C LYS A 981 -12.72 33.23 -14.51
N LEU A 982 -13.31 33.92 -13.53
CA LEU A 982 -13.67 33.36 -12.22
C LEU A 982 -15.17 33.04 -12.19
N SER A 983 -15.49 31.81 -11.79
CA SER A 983 -16.84 31.41 -11.40
C SER A 983 -16.95 31.32 -9.88
N GLY A 984 -18.09 31.73 -9.32
CA GLY A 984 -18.36 31.69 -7.89
C GLY A 984 -19.62 30.89 -7.58
N GLN A 985 -19.70 30.34 -6.37
CA GLN A 985 -20.92 29.74 -5.82
C GLN A 985 -21.07 30.13 -4.35
N ALA A 986 -22.29 30.38 -3.90
CA ALA A 986 -22.64 30.51 -2.49
C ALA A 986 -23.31 29.20 -2.02
N THR A 987 -23.06 28.79 -0.78
CA THR A 987 -23.52 27.49 -0.27
C THR A 987 -23.83 27.55 1.23
N ILE A 988 -24.97 26.95 1.60
CA ILE A 988 -25.29 26.59 2.98
C ILE A 988 -25.00 25.10 3.14
N ALA A 989 -24.19 24.74 4.13
CA ALA A 989 -23.83 23.37 4.46
C ALA A 989 -24.37 22.98 5.85
N GLU A 990 -24.35 21.68 6.17
CA GLU A 990 -24.72 21.17 7.50
C GLU A 990 -23.70 21.54 8.62
N GLY A 991 -22.60 22.21 8.27
CA GLY A 991 -21.57 22.67 9.20
C GLY A 991 -20.37 23.34 8.50
N LEU A 992 -19.52 24.01 9.28
CA LEU A 992 -18.29 24.67 8.78
C LEU A 992 -17.09 23.72 8.75
N THR A 993 -17.19 22.64 7.97
CA THR A 993 -16.06 21.74 7.72
C THR A 993 -15.93 21.41 6.23
N SER A 994 -14.71 21.05 5.79
CA SER A 994 -14.44 20.72 4.38
C SER A 994 -15.22 19.50 3.86
N SER A 995 -15.62 18.59 4.75
CA SER A 995 -16.41 17.38 4.51
C SER A 995 -17.92 17.54 4.72
N SER A 996 -18.39 18.67 5.24
CA SER A 996 -19.82 18.91 5.48
C SER A 996 -20.63 18.88 4.18
N LYS A 997 -21.79 18.21 4.21
CA LYS A 997 -22.71 18.11 3.10
C LYS A 997 -23.33 19.47 2.75
N THR A 998 -23.35 19.79 1.46
CA THR A 998 -24.17 20.89 0.90
C THR A 998 -25.65 20.63 1.15
N LEU A 999 -26.35 21.62 1.70
CA LEU A 999 -27.80 21.63 1.86
C LEU A 999 -28.44 22.46 0.74
N GLU A 1000 -27.96 23.68 0.53
CA GLU A 1000 -28.42 24.60 -0.52
C GLU A 1000 -27.24 25.27 -1.22
N MET A 1001 -27.37 25.52 -2.52
CA MET A 1001 -26.33 26.10 -3.36
C MET A 1001 -26.92 26.97 -4.47
N LYS A 1002 -26.34 28.15 -4.70
CA LYS A 1002 -26.63 28.99 -5.87
C LYS A 1002 -25.34 29.47 -6.51
N ASP A 1003 -25.35 29.56 -7.84
CA ASP A 1003 -24.26 30.19 -8.60
C ASP A 1003 -24.20 31.70 -8.32
N MET A 1004 -22.99 32.24 -8.34
CA MET A 1004 -22.69 33.63 -8.02
C MET A 1004 -22.34 34.41 -9.28
N LEU A 1005 -22.89 35.63 -9.37
CA LEU A 1005 -22.53 36.64 -10.36
C LEU A 1005 -21.75 37.78 -9.68
N PHE A 1006 -21.01 38.55 -10.47
CA PHE A 1006 -20.24 39.70 -9.99
C PHE A 1006 -20.82 41.02 -10.52
N LYS A 1007 -20.80 42.06 -9.70
CA LYS A 1007 -21.27 43.41 -10.04
C LYS A 1007 -20.25 44.15 -10.89
N LYS A 1008 -20.67 44.80 -11.98
CA LYS A 1008 -19.75 45.53 -12.88
C LYS A 1008 -19.19 46.82 -12.27
N GLU A 1009 -19.88 47.36 -11.27
CA GLU A 1009 -19.56 48.62 -10.61
C GLU A 1009 -18.35 48.49 -9.66
N ASN A 1010 -18.24 47.34 -8.97
CA ASN A 1010 -17.26 47.15 -7.90
C ASN A 1010 -16.67 45.73 -7.79
N GLY A 1011 -17.10 44.77 -8.61
CA GLY A 1011 -16.65 43.38 -8.56
C GLY A 1011 -17.26 42.53 -7.45
N GLN A 1012 -18.20 43.05 -6.64
CA GLN A 1012 -18.79 42.31 -5.53
C GLN A 1012 -19.70 41.16 -6.01
N GLY A 1013 -19.62 40.01 -5.34
CA GLY A 1013 -20.50 38.87 -5.55
C GLY A 1013 -21.96 39.12 -5.15
N TYR A 1014 -22.87 38.42 -5.81
CA TYR A 1014 -24.29 38.29 -5.47
C TYR A 1014 -24.85 36.99 -6.09
N VAL A 1015 -26.01 36.51 -5.65
CA VAL A 1015 -26.68 35.35 -6.28
C VAL A 1015 -27.88 35.81 -7.11
N GLU A 1016 -28.11 35.14 -8.24
CA GLU A 1016 -29.25 35.44 -9.12
C GLU A 1016 -30.57 34.87 -8.54
N GLY A 1017 -31.70 35.42 -8.99
CA GLY A 1017 -33.02 34.98 -8.57
C GLY A 1017 -33.37 35.42 -7.16
N LYS A 1018 -33.35 36.74 -6.91
CA LYS A 1018 -34.18 37.33 -5.85
C LYS A 1018 -35.62 36.86 -6.08
N PRO A 1019 -36.33 36.34 -5.06
CA PRO A 1019 -37.73 35.99 -5.20
C PRO A 1019 -38.50 37.20 -5.74
N THR A 1020 -38.94 37.12 -6.99
CA THR A 1020 -39.92 38.06 -7.51
C THR A 1020 -41.25 37.72 -6.84
N PRO A 1021 -41.91 38.68 -6.16
CA PRO A 1021 -43.24 38.45 -5.61
C PRO A 1021 -44.16 37.86 -6.70
N PRO A 1022 -45.05 36.90 -6.38
CA PRO A 1022 -45.98 36.35 -7.36
C PRO A 1022 -46.72 37.50 -8.04
N PRO A 1023 -46.68 37.61 -9.38
CA PRO A 1023 -47.27 38.75 -10.07
C PRO A 1023 -48.79 38.74 -9.85
N LEU A 1024 -49.29 39.83 -9.26
CA LEU A 1024 -50.72 40.06 -9.05
C LEU A 1024 -51.39 40.42 -10.38
N VAL A 1025 -51.57 39.41 -11.24
CA VAL A 1025 -52.25 39.53 -12.53
C VAL A 1025 -53.75 39.50 -12.30
N ASN A 1026 -54.43 40.59 -12.64
CA ASN A 1026 -55.89 40.65 -12.56
C ASN A 1026 -56.55 39.77 -13.66
N PRO A 1027 -57.60 39.00 -13.33
CA PRO A 1027 -58.14 38.80 -11.98
C PRO A 1027 -57.33 37.79 -11.15
N VAL A 1028 -57.03 38.16 -9.90
CA VAL A 1028 -56.36 37.33 -8.91
C VAL A 1028 -57.35 36.33 -8.31
N ARG A 1029 -57.05 35.03 -8.40
CA ARG A 1029 -57.89 33.93 -7.89
C ARG A 1029 -57.57 33.53 -6.45
N HIS A 1030 -57.56 34.48 -5.52
CA HIS A 1030 -57.34 34.22 -4.09
C HIS A 1030 -58.27 35.09 -3.25
N GLN A 1031 -58.69 34.59 -2.08
CA GLN A 1031 -59.45 35.37 -1.11
C GLN A 1031 -58.51 36.18 -0.21
N ILE A 1032 -58.90 37.39 0.20
CA ILE A 1032 -58.32 38.06 1.36
C ILE A 1032 -59.05 37.50 2.60
N VAL A 1033 -58.32 36.79 3.48
CA VAL A 1033 -58.94 36.04 4.60
C VAL A 1033 -58.27 36.32 5.93
N GLU A 1034 -59.07 36.82 6.87
CA GLU A 1034 -58.74 36.87 8.29
C GLU A 1034 -59.68 35.95 9.06
N ALA A 1035 -59.31 34.68 9.26
CA ALA A 1035 -60.11 33.74 10.03
C ALA A 1035 -59.31 32.90 11.05
N ASN A 1036 -60.04 32.38 12.04
CA ASN A 1036 -59.50 31.50 13.10
C ASN A 1036 -59.14 30.09 12.60
N TYR A 1037 -59.64 29.66 11.44
CA TYR A 1037 -59.41 28.34 10.85
C TYR A 1037 -59.29 28.47 9.32
N PHE A 1038 -58.50 27.59 8.70
CA PHE A 1038 -58.34 27.44 7.24
C PHE A 1038 -57.86 28.69 6.45
N ALA A 1039 -57.41 29.75 7.13
CA ALA A 1039 -56.92 30.98 6.49
C ALA A 1039 -55.41 31.00 6.20
N GLU A 1040 -54.67 29.96 6.58
CA GLU A 1040 -53.20 29.92 6.53
C GLU A 1040 -52.66 30.07 5.09
N GLU A 1041 -53.20 29.30 4.14
CA GLU A 1041 -52.81 29.33 2.73
C GLU A 1041 -53.08 30.70 2.07
N ALA A 1042 -54.25 31.29 2.34
CA ALA A 1042 -54.60 32.61 1.83
C ALA A 1042 -53.70 33.72 2.40
N ARG A 1043 -53.41 33.69 3.71
CA ARG A 1043 -52.48 34.65 4.35
C ARG A 1043 -51.05 34.50 3.85
N ASP A 1044 -50.57 33.26 3.66
CA ASP A 1044 -49.24 32.96 3.12
C ASP A 1044 -49.08 33.52 1.69
N PHE A 1045 -50.08 33.35 0.83
CA PHE A 1045 -50.08 33.95 -0.52
C PHE A 1045 -49.91 35.48 -0.47
N TRP A 1046 -50.72 36.20 0.31
CA TRP A 1046 -50.63 37.66 0.39
C TRP A 1046 -49.37 38.16 1.10
N SER A 1047 -48.84 37.38 2.05
CA SER A 1047 -47.54 37.65 2.68
C SER A 1047 -46.41 37.53 1.66
N LYS A 1048 -46.41 36.49 0.82
CA LYS A 1048 -45.44 36.28 -0.27
C LYS A 1048 -45.57 37.32 -1.39
N ALA A 1049 -46.78 37.82 -1.65
CA ALA A 1049 -47.01 38.95 -2.54
C ALA A 1049 -46.53 40.30 -1.98
N GLY A 1050 -46.13 40.37 -0.69
CA GLY A 1050 -45.60 41.57 -0.06
C GLY A 1050 -46.64 42.63 0.30
N VAL A 1051 -47.93 42.30 0.21
CA VAL A 1051 -49.05 43.22 0.46
C VAL A 1051 -49.68 43.06 1.85
N TYR A 1052 -49.34 42.00 2.59
CA TYR A 1052 -49.91 41.67 3.90
C TYR A 1052 -48.87 41.73 5.02
N ASP A 1053 -49.23 42.31 6.17
CA ASP A 1053 -48.31 42.56 7.30
C ASP A 1053 -48.28 41.45 8.39
N GLY A 1054 -49.08 40.40 8.22
CA GLY A 1054 -49.22 39.32 9.21
C GLY A 1054 -50.17 39.63 10.37
N LYS A 1055 -50.85 40.79 10.38
CA LYS A 1055 -51.70 41.27 11.50
C LYS A 1055 -53.06 41.82 11.07
N GLY A 1056 -53.53 41.44 9.89
CA GLY A 1056 -54.80 41.91 9.33
C GLY A 1056 -54.72 43.20 8.50
N HIS A 1057 -53.54 43.76 8.23
CA HIS A 1057 -53.40 44.92 7.34
C HIS A 1057 -52.90 44.50 5.95
N TYR A 1058 -53.66 44.87 4.93
CA TYR A 1058 -53.37 44.62 3.52
C TYR A 1058 -53.21 45.95 2.78
N LYS A 1059 -52.19 46.09 1.93
CA LYS A 1059 -51.91 47.32 1.20
C LYS A 1059 -51.60 47.04 -0.28
N PHE A 1060 -52.39 47.64 -1.17
CA PHE A 1060 -52.28 47.46 -2.62
C PHE A 1060 -52.00 48.80 -3.31
N ASP A 1061 -50.99 48.83 -4.18
CA ASP A 1061 -50.51 50.01 -4.93
C ASP A 1061 -50.85 49.94 -6.44
N HIS A 1062 -51.87 49.16 -6.79
CA HIS A 1062 -52.38 48.94 -8.12
C HIS A 1062 -53.86 48.56 -8.08
N ASP A 1063 -54.56 48.68 -9.21
CA ASP A 1063 -55.95 48.19 -9.32
C ASP A 1063 -55.97 46.68 -9.06
N LEU A 1064 -56.89 46.19 -8.23
CA LEU A 1064 -57.01 44.78 -7.83
C LEU A 1064 -58.39 44.25 -8.23
N SER A 1065 -58.41 43.08 -8.88
CA SER A 1065 -59.64 42.38 -9.25
C SER A 1065 -59.58 40.97 -8.67
N LEU A 1066 -60.40 40.69 -7.65
CA LEU A 1066 -60.48 39.38 -6.99
C LEU A 1066 -61.61 38.57 -7.61
N VAL A 1067 -61.30 37.35 -8.06
CA VAL A 1067 -62.30 36.36 -8.49
C VAL A 1067 -62.23 35.14 -7.58
N THR A 1068 -63.37 34.69 -7.08
CA THR A 1068 -63.44 33.52 -6.20
C THR A 1068 -64.61 32.64 -6.65
N HIS A 1069 -64.31 31.41 -7.05
CA HIS A 1069 -65.32 30.44 -7.42
C HIS A 1069 -65.67 29.54 -6.24
N ALA A 1070 -66.91 29.08 -6.14
CA ALA A 1070 -67.30 28.09 -5.13
C ALA A 1070 -66.65 26.70 -5.35
N GLU A 1071 -66.29 26.35 -6.58
CA GLU A 1071 -65.52 25.14 -6.89
C GLU A 1071 -64.04 25.18 -6.46
N ASP A 1072 -63.45 26.37 -6.24
CA ASP A 1072 -62.07 26.55 -5.77
C ASP A 1072 -61.95 26.31 -4.23
N ASP A 1073 -62.88 25.54 -3.64
CA ASP A 1073 -63.13 25.30 -2.21
C ASP A 1073 -62.77 26.48 -1.25
N PRO A 1074 -63.32 27.68 -1.46
CA PRO A 1074 -62.96 28.88 -0.70
C PRO A 1074 -63.26 28.73 0.79
N VAL A 1075 -62.47 29.43 1.61
CA VAL A 1075 -62.56 29.45 3.07
C VAL A 1075 -63.95 29.88 3.52
N THR A 1076 -64.55 29.05 4.38
CA THR A 1076 -65.84 29.25 5.04
C THR A 1076 -65.74 28.85 6.52
N THR A 1077 -66.82 29.06 7.28
CA THR A 1077 -66.94 28.55 8.65
C THR A 1077 -67.49 27.14 8.67
N VAL A 1078 -67.15 26.37 9.72
CA VAL A 1078 -67.48 24.94 9.90
C VAL A 1078 -68.99 24.63 9.88
N ASN A 1079 -69.86 25.65 9.98
CA ASN A 1079 -71.33 25.49 9.92
C ASN A 1079 -72.06 26.54 9.06
N ASP A 1080 -71.36 27.32 8.22
CA ASP A 1080 -72.00 28.27 7.31
C ASP A 1080 -71.56 28.00 5.87
N ASN A 1081 -72.47 28.22 4.92
CA ASN A 1081 -72.22 28.00 3.51
C ASN A 1081 -71.70 29.24 2.78
N LYS A 1082 -71.61 30.40 3.46
CA LYS A 1082 -71.20 31.66 2.84
C LYS A 1082 -69.69 31.78 2.64
N PHE A 1083 -69.28 32.25 1.46
CA PHE A 1083 -67.92 32.67 1.14
C PHE A 1083 -67.93 34.06 0.47
N GLY A 1084 -66.76 34.66 0.30
CA GLY A 1084 -66.58 35.88 -0.48
C GLY A 1084 -65.12 36.11 -0.83
N ASN A 1085 -64.86 36.99 -1.79
CA ASN A 1085 -63.52 37.45 -2.16
C ASN A 1085 -62.74 38.04 -0.95
N ILE A 1086 -63.47 38.67 -0.03
CA ILE A 1086 -62.95 39.09 1.28
C ILE A 1086 -63.74 38.36 2.37
N TYR A 1087 -63.05 37.70 3.30
CA TYR A 1087 -63.65 36.88 4.36
C TYR A 1087 -63.01 37.18 5.73
N TRP A 1088 -63.80 37.72 6.65
CA TRP A 1088 -63.36 38.18 7.97
C TRP A 1088 -64.14 37.45 9.08
N ASN A 1089 -63.47 36.58 9.82
CA ASN A 1089 -64.02 35.72 10.88
C ASN A 1089 -62.95 35.35 11.93
N GLY A 1090 -62.45 36.38 12.60
CA GLY A 1090 -61.59 36.29 13.77
C GLY A 1090 -61.65 37.63 14.49
N ASP A 1091 -61.23 37.71 15.75
CA ASP A 1091 -61.27 38.96 16.54
C ASP A 1091 -60.12 39.92 16.16
N VAL A 1092 -59.89 40.06 14.85
CA VAL A 1092 -58.85 40.86 14.21
C VAL A 1092 -59.42 42.22 13.84
N VAL A 1093 -58.76 43.28 14.31
CA VAL A 1093 -58.96 44.66 13.84
C VAL A 1093 -57.94 44.92 12.76
N GLY A 1094 -58.37 45.06 11.51
CA GLY A 1094 -57.49 45.21 10.36
C GLY A 1094 -58.10 46.02 9.22
N ASP A 1095 -57.33 46.20 8.15
CA ASP A 1095 -57.75 47.03 7.03
C ASP A 1095 -57.19 46.59 5.67
N ILE A 1096 -57.86 47.04 4.62
CA ILE A 1096 -57.42 46.92 3.23
C ILE A 1096 -57.27 48.34 2.69
N ASP A 1097 -56.03 48.78 2.49
CA ASP A 1097 -55.65 50.07 1.93
C ASP A 1097 -55.36 49.93 0.43
N MET A 1098 -56.23 50.48 -0.42
CA MET A 1098 -56.05 50.45 -1.87
C MET A 1098 -55.22 51.63 -2.42
N THR A 1099 -54.69 52.50 -1.55
CA THR A 1099 -53.80 53.65 -1.86
C THR A 1099 -54.14 54.51 -3.09
N GLY A 1100 -55.42 54.64 -3.46
CA GLY A 1100 -55.87 55.39 -4.64
C GLY A 1100 -56.22 54.55 -5.88
N HIS A 1101 -56.33 53.23 -5.73
CA HIS A 1101 -56.62 52.28 -6.80
C HIS A 1101 -58.02 51.64 -6.70
N ARG A 1102 -58.46 51.01 -7.80
CA ARG A 1102 -59.76 50.33 -7.89
C ARG A 1102 -59.72 48.94 -7.25
N LEU A 1103 -60.85 48.54 -6.68
CA LEU A 1103 -61.07 47.20 -6.15
C LEU A 1103 -62.30 46.57 -6.81
N GLU A 1104 -62.12 45.48 -7.53
CA GLU A 1104 -63.20 44.68 -8.11
C GLU A 1104 -63.30 43.34 -7.37
N LEU A 1105 -64.51 42.95 -6.99
CA LEU A 1105 -64.78 41.70 -6.28
C LEU A 1105 -65.85 40.92 -7.06
N LYS A 1106 -65.53 39.72 -7.51
CA LYS A 1106 -66.46 38.84 -8.23
C LYS A 1106 -66.50 37.45 -7.57
N SER A 1107 -67.64 37.10 -6.97
CA SER A 1107 -67.87 35.78 -6.37
C SER A 1107 -68.84 34.96 -7.23
N ILE A 1108 -68.40 33.75 -7.64
CA ILE A 1108 -69.02 32.95 -8.71
C ILE A 1108 -69.48 31.58 -8.19
N THR A 1109 -70.67 31.13 -8.60
CA THR A 1109 -71.27 29.84 -8.27
C THR A 1109 -71.85 29.13 -9.50
N GLU A 1110 -71.01 28.54 -10.35
CA GLU A 1110 -71.51 28.00 -11.62
C GLU A 1110 -72.29 26.67 -11.49
N ARG A 1111 -72.02 25.81 -10.48
CA ARG A 1111 -72.62 24.43 -10.45
C ARG A 1111 -72.97 23.80 -9.08
N LEU A 1112 -72.84 24.49 -7.93
CA LEU A 1112 -73.05 23.87 -6.61
C LEU A 1112 -74.08 24.61 -5.73
N PRO A 1113 -75.27 24.03 -5.44
CA PRO A 1113 -76.32 24.67 -4.63
C PRO A 1113 -76.05 24.60 -3.11
N LYS A 1114 -74.77 24.66 -2.71
CA LYS A 1114 -74.32 24.42 -1.32
C LYS A 1114 -73.29 25.42 -0.78
N LYS A 1115 -72.86 26.43 -1.55
CA LYS A 1115 -72.12 27.59 -1.03
C LYS A 1115 -72.76 28.88 -1.56
N ASN A 1116 -72.92 29.88 -0.70
CA ASN A 1116 -73.55 31.17 -1.03
C ASN A 1116 -72.46 32.25 -1.21
N PRO A 1117 -72.40 32.95 -2.35
CA PRO A 1117 -71.43 34.01 -2.56
C PRO A 1117 -71.93 35.34 -1.95
N ASN A 1118 -71.05 36.10 -1.32
CA ASN A 1118 -71.35 37.43 -0.77
C ASN A 1118 -70.40 38.55 -1.26
N ALA A 1119 -69.31 38.20 -1.96
CA ALA A 1119 -68.14 39.05 -2.24
C ALA A 1119 -67.37 39.60 -1.01
N ILE A 1120 -68.04 40.15 0.00
CA ILE A 1120 -67.47 40.54 1.29
C ILE A 1120 -68.28 39.88 2.41
N THR A 1121 -67.64 39.08 3.26
CA THR A 1121 -68.27 38.47 4.43
C THR A 1121 -67.53 38.87 5.70
N VAL A 1122 -68.23 39.41 6.70
CA VAL A 1122 -67.68 39.77 8.01
C VAL A 1122 -68.57 39.15 9.10
N TYR A 1123 -68.00 38.27 9.92
CA TYR A 1123 -68.67 37.60 11.05
C TYR A 1123 -68.25 38.17 12.41
N SER A 1124 -66.95 38.41 12.60
CA SER A 1124 -66.37 39.00 13.81
C SER A 1124 -65.12 39.83 13.47
N GLY A 1125 -64.61 40.57 14.46
CA GLY A 1125 -63.51 41.52 14.27
C GLY A 1125 -63.96 42.88 13.71
N THR A 1126 -63.04 43.60 13.09
CA THR A 1126 -63.30 44.90 12.43
C THR A 1126 -62.47 45.00 11.17
N LEU A 1127 -63.14 45.17 10.03
CA LEU A 1127 -62.54 45.39 8.72
C LEU A 1127 -62.79 46.84 8.29
N THR A 1128 -61.72 47.56 7.98
CA THR A 1128 -61.80 48.87 7.29
C THR A 1128 -61.28 48.74 5.87
N ILE A 1129 -62.08 49.07 4.85
CA ILE A 1129 -61.57 49.21 3.47
C ILE A 1129 -61.42 50.71 3.17
N LYS A 1130 -60.21 51.16 2.84
CA LYS A 1130 -59.86 52.60 2.76
C LYS A 1130 -59.06 52.94 1.49
N ASN A 1131 -59.05 54.23 1.16
CA ASN A 1131 -58.36 54.81 0.00
C ASN A 1131 -58.72 54.16 -1.35
N VAL A 1132 -59.96 53.69 -1.53
CA VAL A 1132 -60.41 53.03 -2.77
C VAL A 1132 -60.90 54.05 -3.80
N ASN A 1133 -60.36 54.01 -5.01
CA ASN A 1133 -60.73 54.87 -6.13
C ASN A 1133 -61.82 54.25 -7.01
N GLY A 1134 -62.90 53.81 -6.37
CA GLY A 1134 -63.99 53.06 -6.99
C GLY A 1134 -63.93 51.56 -6.69
N MET A 1135 -65.07 51.01 -6.26
CA MET A 1135 -65.21 49.60 -5.91
C MET A 1135 -66.35 48.98 -6.72
N TYR A 1136 -66.08 47.87 -7.41
CA TYR A 1136 -67.07 47.07 -8.12
C TYR A 1136 -67.31 45.77 -7.36
N ILE A 1137 -68.57 45.41 -7.14
CA ILE A 1137 -68.95 44.20 -6.43
C ILE A 1137 -69.98 43.44 -7.25
N GLU A 1138 -69.64 42.22 -7.62
CA GLU A 1138 -70.48 41.27 -8.34
C GLU A 1138 -70.51 39.95 -7.55
N SER A 1139 -71.71 39.42 -7.38
CA SER A 1139 -71.94 38.14 -6.71
C SER A 1139 -73.07 37.44 -7.43
N ASP A 1140 -72.86 36.18 -7.79
CA ASP A 1140 -73.92 35.38 -8.41
C ASP A 1140 -75.15 35.27 -7.46
N PRO A 1141 -76.38 35.25 -7.99
CA PRO A 1141 -77.62 35.32 -7.21
C PRO A 1141 -78.09 33.97 -6.60
#